data_AF-A0A7W1EQS8-F1
#
_entry.id   AF-A0A7W1EQS8-F1
#
_cell.length_a   1.000
_cell.length_b   1.000
_cell.length_c   1.000
_cell.angle_alpha   90.00
_cell.angle_beta   90.00
_cell.angle_gamma   90.00
#
_symmetry.space_group_name_H-M   'P 1'
#
loop_
_entity.id
_entity.type
_entity.pdbx_description
1 polymer ?
#
loop_
_entity_poly.entity_id
_entity_poly.type
_entity_poly.pdbx_seq_one_letter_code
_entity_poly.pdbx_strand_id
1 'polypeptide(L)'
;MKISIVTKNADSGVITELLRAAQKNRIKAEPISIDSINDIQYINNKLGDIIIWRASGIDIKSERASLGVILQDKHVINQSIFTNAYITHKLYQQTLISYSTRINTIPTFRYKNIKELKASIEMGILEYPFISKPNYGSQGKGVVLIKNSAQLTELKGMYADYIFQNFIPNDGDWRIIVIGGHAIGVMKRTATAGSHLNNISQGGVATLEQDKRIVSKVTDIATTVASVFGLSFCGVDVIRNKDTGELFFLEVNTAPEWNGENGFQSVSKVNVAESLMLYCQQMGRRNHKPTQDLVRDYYDTNFAFLEGKQFHYASRMYLWTGDVRMKNELEVLREEYIGVDHDQLKQKFQTILKKGAGDRPQNIAMRKKYFAKYNMLRKYNSILFKVLFAETIYQEDIRPVVKELISDDQFLELFSTLKKDKDAIRVLSTHAINFFYNLNFYFNSSKKLSVKTTIDPAYYLSLVKTFHGTVDGKKISQDQELKLKLYLLTHAIIGASNFYSHPAKGFCYKQMIHLAEELIQENYFQITLDNKVEFLVCAALCGEVSSLRSLIEEEAKVSLSTVGNFLVDKINLSSDGKVKNKLSQAEHRNVLYLMSQYEFIHKEESVISKTTLQPKLKVRSLPILGRRAYVQFKKFPGIRFNARVDSGADFSALH
;
A
#
# COMPACT_ATOMS: atom_id res chain seq x y z
N MET A 1 -19.27 7.84 20.61
CA MET A 1 -17.80 7.85 20.48
C MET A 1 -17.24 9.06 21.21
N LYS A 2 -16.35 8.83 22.16
CA LYS A 2 -15.61 9.87 22.89
C LYS A 2 -14.13 9.78 22.53
N ILE A 3 -13.48 10.91 22.26
CA ILE A 3 -12.03 10.98 22.00
C ILE A 3 -11.34 11.58 23.23
N SER A 4 -10.31 10.91 23.73
CA SER A 4 -9.44 11.44 24.77
C SER A 4 -8.09 11.85 24.16
N ILE A 5 -7.67 13.08 24.40
CA ILE A 5 -6.38 13.61 23.94
C ILE A 5 -5.43 13.63 25.14
N VAL A 6 -4.58 12.61 25.25
CA VAL A 6 -3.67 12.46 26.39
C VAL A 6 -2.40 13.25 26.14
N THR A 7 -2.09 14.21 27.03
CA THR A 7 -1.01 15.20 26.84
C THR A 7 -0.36 15.57 28.17
N LYS A 8 0.83 16.18 28.13
CA LYS A 8 1.42 16.86 29.31
C LYS A 8 0.84 18.24 29.55
N ASN A 9 0.41 18.91 28.48
CA ASN A 9 -0.03 20.30 28.50
C ASN A 9 -1.32 20.43 27.69
N ALA A 10 -2.45 20.47 28.39
CA ALA A 10 -3.78 20.63 27.81
C ALA A 10 -3.98 22.02 27.15
N ASP A 11 -3.23 23.03 27.58
CA ASP A 11 -3.38 24.41 27.12
C ASP A 11 -2.51 24.73 25.89
N SER A 12 -1.77 23.74 25.36
CA SER A 12 -0.95 23.96 24.17
C SER A 12 -1.78 24.29 22.92
N GLY A 13 -1.20 25.09 22.01
CA GLY A 13 -1.86 25.49 20.77
C GLY A 13 -2.31 24.31 19.89
N VAL A 14 -1.52 23.22 19.89
CA VAL A 14 -1.87 21.96 19.21
C VAL A 14 -3.17 21.36 19.74
N ILE A 15 -3.34 21.32 21.07
CA ILE A 15 -4.55 20.78 21.70
C ILE A 15 -5.75 21.68 21.42
N THR A 16 -5.55 22.99 21.48
CA THR A 16 -6.59 23.97 21.13
C THR A 16 -7.09 23.78 19.69
N GLU A 17 -6.20 23.58 18.72
CA GLU A 17 -6.58 23.29 17.33
C GLU A 17 -7.36 21.97 17.20
N LEU A 18 -6.95 20.92 17.91
CA LEU A 18 -7.67 19.64 17.93
C LEU A 18 -9.09 19.78 18.50
N LEU A 19 -9.26 20.54 19.58
CA LEU A 19 -10.58 20.78 20.19
C LEU A 19 -11.49 21.61 19.27
N ARG A 20 -10.95 22.63 18.60
CA ARG A 20 -11.68 23.40 17.58
C ARG A 20 -12.11 22.53 16.40
N ALA A 21 -11.21 21.68 15.90
CA ALA A 21 -11.52 20.74 14.83
C ALA A 21 -12.59 19.72 15.26
N ALA A 22 -12.52 19.22 16.50
CA ALA A 22 -13.52 18.32 17.07
C ALA A 22 -14.89 19.01 17.16
N GLN A 23 -14.95 20.23 17.69
CA GLN A 23 -16.18 21.02 17.79
C GLN A 23 -16.80 21.27 16.41
N LYS A 24 -16.01 21.71 15.43
CA LYS A 24 -16.44 21.92 14.03
C LYS A 24 -17.09 20.66 13.45
N ASN A 25 -16.52 19.49 13.75
CA ASN A 25 -16.99 18.20 13.25
C ASN A 25 -18.01 17.51 14.18
N ARG A 26 -18.50 18.19 15.23
CA ARG A 26 -19.45 17.67 16.22
C ARG A 26 -18.95 16.37 16.90
N ILE A 27 -17.65 16.30 17.15
CA ILE A 27 -16.98 15.19 17.83
C ILE A 27 -16.76 15.57 19.29
N LYS A 28 -17.16 14.68 20.21
CA LYS A 28 -16.85 14.83 21.64
C LYS A 28 -15.38 14.48 21.89
N ALA A 29 -14.54 15.49 22.06
CA ALA A 29 -13.14 15.35 22.42
C ALA A 29 -12.84 16.07 23.74
N GLU A 30 -11.99 15.47 24.58
CA GLU A 30 -11.53 16.09 25.83
C GLU A 30 -10.00 15.96 25.96
N PRO A 31 -9.31 17.01 26.42
CA PRO A 31 -7.92 16.89 26.79
C PRO A 31 -7.80 16.23 28.16
N ILE A 32 -6.79 15.38 28.32
CA ILE A 32 -6.46 14.71 29.57
C ILE A 32 -4.98 14.97 29.84
N SER A 33 -4.72 15.83 30.82
CA SER A 33 -3.36 16.06 31.31
C SER A 33 -2.95 14.88 32.19
N ILE A 34 -1.76 14.35 31.94
CA ILE A 34 -1.09 13.40 32.81
C ILE A 34 0.29 13.94 33.13
N ASP A 35 0.77 13.67 34.34
CA ASP A 35 2.15 13.98 34.76
C ASP A 35 3.00 12.70 34.78
N SER A 36 2.35 11.56 35.01
CA SER A 36 2.92 10.23 35.14
C SER A 36 2.08 9.17 34.44
N ILE A 37 2.71 8.05 34.03
CA ILE A 37 1.96 6.90 33.50
C ILE A 37 1.04 6.25 34.55
N ASN A 38 1.33 6.40 35.84
CA ASN A 38 0.52 5.83 36.92
C ASN A 38 -0.88 6.45 36.95
N ASP A 39 -1.00 7.71 36.50
CA ASP A 39 -2.28 8.42 36.40
C ASP A 39 -3.27 7.65 35.50
N ILE A 40 -2.75 6.92 34.50
CA ILE A 40 -3.56 6.18 33.52
C ILE A 40 -4.34 5.04 34.17
N GLN A 41 -3.78 4.37 35.18
CA GLN A 41 -4.50 3.30 35.89
C GLN A 41 -5.79 3.84 36.54
N TYR A 42 -5.75 5.06 37.08
CA TYR A 42 -6.86 5.67 37.78
C TYR A 42 -7.91 6.31 36.85
N ILE A 43 -7.49 6.73 35.64
CA ILE A 43 -8.38 7.40 34.68
C ILE A 43 -8.81 6.51 33.52
N ASN A 44 -8.39 5.24 33.44
CA ASN A 44 -8.73 4.35 32.32
C ASN A 44 -10.25 4.30 32.04
N ASN A 45 -11.06 4.24 33.10
CA ASN A 45 -12.53 4.25 33.00
C ASN A 45 -13.11 5.57 32.47
N LYS A 46 -12.35 6.67 32.53
CA LYS A 46 -12.72 7.98 32.00
C LYS A 46 -12.29 8.16 30.54
N LEU A 47 -11.32 7.36 30.06
CA LEU A 47 -10.83 7.43 28.69
C LEU A 47 -11.92 7.05 27.68
N GLY A 48 -11.96 7.80 26.58
CA GLY A 48 -12.83 7.53 25.44
C GLY A 48 -12.51 6.22 24.73
N ASP A 49 -13.23 5.98 23.63
CA ASP A 49 -13.04 4.80 22.78
C ASP A 49 -11.78 4.94 21.91
N ILE A 50 -11.49 6.19 21.53
CA ILE A 50 -10.30 6.59 20.77
C ILE A 50 -9.40 7.45 21.66
N ILE A 51 -8.11 7.14 21.65
CA ILE A 51 -7.10 7.89 22.40
C ILE A 51 -6.08 8.47 21.42
N ILE A 52 -5.90 9.78 21.45
CA ILE A 52 -4.80 10.46 20.77
C ILE A 52 -3.68 10.64 21.79
N TRP A 53 -2.59 9.87 21.64
CA TRP A 53 -1.43 9.94 22.51
C TRP A 53 -0.47 11.05 22.07
N ARG A 54 -0.32 12.08 22.90
CA ARG A 54 0.59 13.20 22.68
C ARG A 54 1.57 13.44 23.84
N ALA A 55 1.54 12.59 24.87
CA ALA A 55 2.39 12.67 26.05
C ALA A 55 3.78 12.02 25.84
N SER A 56 4.45 12.35 24.72
CA SER A 56 5.71 11.70 24.27
C SER A 56 6.91 11.85 25.22
N GLY A 57 6.81 12.66 26.27
CA GLY A 57 7.87 12.84 27.27
C GLY A 57 7.63 12.13 28.62
N ILE A 58 6.59 11.28 28.76
CA ILE A 58 6.20 10.67 30.04
C ILE A 58 6.68 9.21 30.19
N ASP A 59 7.30 8.59 29.20
CA ASP A 59 7.41 7.13 29.18
C ASP A 59 8.84 6.58 28.98
N ILE A 60 9.33 5.85 29.99
CA ILE A 60 10.48 4.94 29.82
C ILE A 60 10.01 3.58 29.28
N LYS A 61 10.93 2.77 28.74
CA LYS A 61 10.59 1.55 27.98
C LYS A 61 9.67 0.57 28.73
N SER A 62 9.86 0.39 30.04
CA SER A 62 9.06 -0.49 30.89
C SER A 62 7.62 0.00 31.07
N GLU A 63 7.43 1.31 31.13
CA GLU A 63 6.12 1.95 31.30
C GLU A 63 5.27 1.82 30.04
N ARG A 64 5.89 1.98 28.86
CA ARG A 64 5.21 1.80 27.56
C ARG A 64 4.58 0.42 27.42
N ALA A 65 5.30 -0.63 27.83
CA ALA A 65 4.78 -2.00 27.77
C ALA A 65 3.55 -2.17 28.66
N SER A 66 3.56 -1.58 29.87
CA SER A 66 2.43 -1.62 30.81
C SER A 66 1.21 -0.88 30.26
N LEU A 67 1.42 0.28 29.65
CA LEU A 67 0.35 1.03 28.98
C LEU A 67 -0.28 0.25 27.83
N GLY A 68 0.52 -0.53 27.09
CA GLY A 68 0.02 -1.39 26.03
C GLY A 68 -1.01 -2.41 26.52
N VAL A 69 -0.82 -2.94 27.73
CA VAL A 69 -1.77 -3.86 28.38
C VAL A 69 -3.00 -3.11 28.88
N ILE A 70 -2.82 -1.97 29.56
CA ILE A 70 -3.93 -1.19 30.12
C ILE A 70 -4.89 -0.68 29.04
N LEU A 71 -4.35 -0.28 27.88
CA LEU A 71 -5.09 0.32 26.78
C LEU A 71 -5.46 -0.66 25.67
N GLN A 72 -5.29 -1.98 25.88
CA GLN A 72 -5.48 -3.00 24.82
C GLN A 72 -6.89 -3.01 24.20
N ASP A 73 -7.91 -2.65 24.98
CA ASP A 73 -9.31 -2.60 24.56
C ASP A 73 -9.71 -1.26 23.94
N LYS A 74 -8.76 -0.31 23.84
CA LYS A 74 -8.96 1.03 23.29
C LYS A 74 -8.23 1.18 21.96
N HIS A 75 -8.74 2.04 21.09
CA HIS A 75 -8.02 2.38 19.86
C HIS A 75 -7.09 3.55 20.11
N VAL A 76 -5.78 3.29 20.23
CA VAL A 76 -4.79 4.33 20.51
C VAL A 76 -4.01 4.73 19.26
N ILE A 77 -3.87 6.04 19.06
CA ILE A 77 -3.06 6.68 18.05
C ILE A 77 -1.81 7.22 18.77
N ASN A 78 -0.63 6.58 18.72
CA ASN A 78 -0.20 5.41 17.95
C ASN A 78 0.03 4.19 18.85
N GLN A 79 -0.79 3.13 18.76
CA GLN A 79 -0.66 1.93 19.60
C GLN A 79 0.73 1.26 19.54
N SER A 80 1.40 1.33 18.37
CA SER A 80 2.67 0.65 18.15
C SER A 80 3.80 1.13 19.07
N ILE A 81 3.71 2.35 19.61
CA ILE A 81 4.71 2.87 20.54
C ILE A 81 4.70 2.09 21.87
N PHE A 82 3.57 1.49 22.23
CA PHE A 82 3.44 0.68 23.45
C PHE A 82 3.85 -0.77 23.24
N THR A 83 3.56 -1.32 22.05
CA THR A 83 3.97 -2.70 21.71
C THR A 83 5.44 -2.77 21.29
N ASN A 84 6.03 -1.64 20.87
CA ASN A 84 7.44 -1.52 20.53
C ASN A 84 8.01 -0.18 21.02
N ALA A 85 8.49 -0.19 22.26
CA ALA A 85 9.04 1.00 22.92
C ALA A 85 10.28 1.58 22.22
N TYR A 86 10.96 0.84 21.34
CA TYR A 86 12.17 1.29 20.66
C TYR A 86 11.91 2.21 19.46
N ILE A 87 10.66 2.36 19.02
CA ILE A 87 10.29 3.18 17.85
C ILE A 87 10.80 4.62 17.98
N THR A 88 10.91 5.17 19.19
CA THR A 88 11.41 6.55 19.39
C THR A 88 12.93 6.66 19.45
N HIS A 89 13.68 5.56 19.39
CA HIS A 89 15.13 5.54 19.41
C HIS A 89 15.69 5.66 17.99
N LYS A 90 16.48 6.68 17.72
CA LYS A 90 16.97 7.00 16.37
C LYS A 90 17.83 5.89 15.76
N LEU A 91 18.67 5.22 16.55
CA LEU A 91 19.42 4.05 16.06
C LEU A 91 18.48 2.94 15.61
N TYR A 92 17.48 2.59 16.43
CA TYR A 92 16.51 1.54 16.09
C TYR A 92 15.73 1.90 14.83
N GLN A 93 15.34 3.17 14.68
CA GLN A 93 14.65 3.64 13.49
C GLN A 93 15.49 3.39 12.21
N GLN A 94 16.75 3.81 12.22
CA GLN A 94 17.66 3.66 11.09
C GLN A 94 17.90 2.17 10.77
N THR A 95 18.19 1.35 11.78
CA THR A 95 18.42 -0.09 11.63
C THR A 95 17.19 -0.83 11.09
N LEU A 96 15.99 -0.57 11.63
CA LEU A 96 14.80 -1.30 11.18
C LEU A 96 14.45 -0.97 9.73
N ILE A 97 14.56 0.30 9.32
CA ILE A 97 14.30 0.70 7.93
C ILE A 97 15.34 0.11 6.97
N SER A 98 16.61 0.06 7.35
CA SER A 98 17.67 -0.51 6.51
C SER A 98 17.47 -2.01 6.25
N TYR A 99 17.00 -2.76 7.26
CA TYR A 99 16.75 -4.20 7.11
C TYR A 99 15.41 -4.51 6.42
N SER A 100 14.39 -3.70 6.67
CA SER A 100 13.01 -4.02 6.24
C SER A 100 12.65 -3.46 4.87
N THR A 101 13.45 -2.53 4.34
CA THR A 101 13.12 -1.76 3.13
C THR A 101 14.34 -1.56 2.22
N ARG A 102 14.13 -0.90 1.08
CA ARG A 102 15.21 -0.41 0.20
C ARG A 102 15.45 1.09 0.32
N ILE A 103 14.90 1.71 1.36
CA ILE A 103 15.04 3.15 1.60
C ILE A 103 16.46 3.37 2.12
N ASN A 104 17.17 4.34 1.54
CA ASN A 104 18.50 4.70 2.03
C ASN A 104 18.36 5.25 3.45
N THR A 105 19.21 4.75 4.33
CA THR A 105 19.32 5.15 5.73
C THR A 105 20.69 5.75 5.95
N ILE A 106 20.82 6.60 6.96
CA ILE A 106 22.11 7.20 7.30
C ILE A 106 22.85 6.17 8.16
N PRO A 107 24.06 5.70 7.77
CA PRO A 107 24.87 4.85 8.64
C PRO A 107 25.00 5.49 10.02
N THR A 108 24.56 4.75 11.04
CA THR A 108 24.38 5.28 12.40
C THR A 108 25.11 4.41 13.39
N PHE A 109 25.98 5.02 14.18
CA PHE A 109 26.89 4.32 15.08
C PHE A 109 26.67 4.76 16.53
N ARG A 110 27.04 3.89 17.47
CA ARG A 110 27.15 4.21 18.90
C ARG A 110 28.50 3.75 19.39
N TYR A 111 29.12 4.55 20.23
CA TYR A 111 30.40 4.24 20.85
C TYR A 111 30.26 4.40 22.36
N LYS A 112 30.90 3.51 23.12
CA LYS A 112 30.82 3.56 24.59
C LYS A 112 31.70 4.65 25.18
N ASN A 113 32.75 5.04 24.46
CA ASN A 113 33.77 5.97 24.92
C ASN A 113 34.49 6.62 23.73
N ILE A 114 35.30 7.64 24.04
CA ILE A 114 36.08 8.37 23.03
C ILE A 114 37.11 7.51 22.29
N LYS A 115 37.63 6.43 22.91
CA LYS A 115 38.62 5.54 22.28
C LYS A 115 37.98 4.78 21.12
N GLU A 116 36.79 4.23 21.32
CA GLU A 116 36.01 3.57 20.26
C GLU A 116 35.62 4.53 19.14
N LEU A 117 35.19 5.75 19.48
CA LEU A 117 34.88 6.80 18.49
C LEU A 117 36.11 7.13 17.63
N LYS A 118 37.27 7.36 18.26
CA LYS A 118 38.53 7.66 17.55
C LYS A 118 38.95 6.50 16.64
N ALA A 119 38.89 5.26 17.13
CA ALA A 119 39.19 4.09 16.33
C ALA A 119 38.29 3.99 15.08
N SER A 120 36.99 4.30 15.22
CA SER A 120 36.08 4.31 14.08
C SER A 120 36.40 5.39 13.05
N ILE A 121 36.96 6.52 13.48
CA ILE A 121 37.41 7.59 12.59
C ILE A 121 38.70 7.17 11.87
N GLU A 122 39.65 6.60 12.60
CA GLU A 122 40.90 6.06 12.04
C GLU A 122 40.66 4.95 11.00
N MET A 123 39.61 4.14 11.18
CA MET A 123 39.19 3.11 10.24
C MET A 123 38.39 3.62 9.03
N GLY A 124 38.08 4.92 8.96
CA GLY A 124 37.25 5.50 7.88
C GLY A 124 35.78 5.10 7.92
N ILE A 125 35.29 4.57 9.05
CA ILE A 125 33.87 4.22 9.22
C ILE A 125 33.05 5.48 9.50
N LEU A 126 33.62 6.40 10.30
CA LEU A 126 33.05 7.72 10.58
C LEU A 126 34.02 8.79 10.07
N GLU A 127 33.55 9.73 9.29
CA GLU A 127 34.39 10.73 8.64
C GLU A 127 34.01 12.15 9.09
N TYR A 128 34.99 13.05 9.14
CA TYR A 128 34.69 14.46 9.35
C TYR A 128 34.17 15.12 8.05
N PRO A 129 33.18 16.01 8.12
CA PRO A 129 32.39 16.31 9.31
C PRO A 129 31.35 15.21 9.62
N PHE A 130 31.02 15.01 10.89
CA PHE A 130 29.94 14.12 11.31
C PHE A 130 29.00 14.80 12.31
N ILE A 131 27.79 14.25 12.43
CA ILE A 131 26.76 14.67 13.38
C ILE A 131 26.81 13.76 14.62
N SER A 132 26.84 14.39 15.79
CA SER A 132 26.57 13.77 17.08
C SER A 132 25.19 14.21 17.56
N LYS A 133 24.29 13.27 17.90
CA LYS A 133 22.95 13.60 18.41
C LYS A 133 22.42 12.60 19.43
N PRO A 134 21.56 13.02 20.38
CA PRO A 134 20.91 12.09 21.30
C PRO A 134 20.14 10.99 20.56
N ASN A 135 20.32 9.75 21.01
CA ASN A 135 19.56 8.60 20.52
C ASN A 135 18.05 8.76 20.80
N TYR A 136 17.70 9.52 21.83
CA TYR A 136 16.34 9.87 22.21
C TYR A 136 16.23 11.38 22.51
N GLY A 137 15.11 12.01 22.13
CA GLY A 137 14.89 13.46 22.26
C GLY A 137 14.44 14.13 20.95
N SER A 138 14.01 15.39 21.02
CA SER A 138 13.36 16.14 19.93
C SER A 138 13.92 17.58 19.77
N GLN A 139 13.42 18.32 18.77
CA GLN A 139 13.66 19.76 18.54
C GLN A 139 15.13 20.16 18.26
N GLY A 140 15.97 19.22 17.84
CA GLY A 140 17.39 19.47 17.54
C GLY A 140 18.26 19.75 18.78
N LYS A 141 17.71 19.61 19.99
CA LYS A 141 18.48 19.82 21.22
C LYS A 141 19.58 18.76 21.35
N GLY A 142 20.81 19.23 21.58
CA GLY A 142 21.99 18.36 21.71
C GLY A 142 22.56 17.84 20.38
N VAL A 143 22.10 18.32 19.23
CA VAL A 143 22.70 17.98 17.93
C VAL A 143 23.93 18.87 17.69
N VAL A 144 25.07 18.26 17.42
CA VAL A 144 26.35 18.95 17.21
C VAL A 144 27.03 18.46 15.93
N LEU A 145 27.54 19.39 15.12
CA LEU A 145 28.36 19.12 13.94
C LEU A 145 29.83 19.17 14.31
N ILE A 146 30.51 18.01 14.27
CA ILE A 146 31.92 17.87 14.57
C ILE A 146 32.70 17.91 13.25
N LYS A 147 33.50 18.94 13.03
CA LYS A 147 34.24 19.20 11.78
C LYS A 147 35.68 18.71 11.80
N ASN A 148 36.28 18.52 12.99
CA ASN A 148 37.66 18.06 13.12
C ASN A 148 37.92 17.47 14.52
N SER A 149 39.11 16.91 14.70
CA SER A 149 39.53 16.23 15.93
C SER A 149 39.58 17.13 17.17
N ALA A 150 39.81 18.44 17.03
CA ALA A 150 39.85 19.37 18.16
C ALA A 150 38.46 19.50 18.82
N GLN A 151 37.40 19.39 18.03
CA GLN A 151 36.00 19.50 18.49
C GLN A 151 35.50 18.24 19.20
N LEU A 152 36.26 17.13 19.23
CA LEU A 152 35.87 15.94 20.00
C LEU A 152 35.75 16.19 21.51
N THR A 153 36.37 17.25 22.02
CA THR A 153 36.26 17.67 23.41
C THR A 153 34.85 18.14 23.78
N GLU A 154 34.05 18.58 22.81
CA GLU A 154 32.64 18.98 22.97
C GLU A 154 31.74 17.78 23.33
N LEU A 155 32.23 16.54 23.16
CA LEU A 155 31.46 15.31 23.37
C LEU A 155 31.66 14.67 24.76
N LYS A 156 32.41 15.31 25.67
CA LYS A 156 32.78 14.72 26.97
C LYS A 156 31.53 14.31 27.77
N GLY A 157 31.44 13.03 28.12
CA GLY A 157 30.36 12.47 28.96
C GLY A 157 29.09 12.05 28.22
N MET A 158 29.01 12.24 26.89
CA MET A 158 27.78 12.05 26.12
C MET A 158 27.71 10.75 25.32
N TYR A 159 28.73 9.89 25.38
CA TYR A 159 28.91 8.80 24.39
C TYR A 159 27.83 7.71 24.45
N ALA A 160 27.41 7.29 25.65
CA ALA A 160 26.52 6.14 25.79
C ALA A 160 25.12 6.40 25.21
N ASP A 161 24.57 7.60 25.33
CA ASP A 161 23.20 7.93 24.92
C ASP A 161 23.10 8.63 23.56
N TYR A 162 24.24 8.83 22.89
CA TYR A 162 24.32 9.51 21.61
C TYR A 162 24.53 8.54 20.45
N ILE A 163 24.15 9.00 19.27
CA ILE A 163 24.45 8.36 18.00
C ILE A 163 25.29 9.29 17.13
N PHE A 164 26.10 8.68 16.27
CA PHE A 164 27.03 9.36 15.38
C PHE A 164 26.71 8.99 13.94
N GLN A 165 26.65 9.98 13.05
CA GLN A 165 26.26 9.82 11.66
C GLN A 165 27.16 10.69 10.77
N ASN A 166 27.65 10.16 9.65
CA ASN A 166 28.36 10.98 8.66
C ASN A 166 27.45 12.13 8.21
N PHE A 167 28.02 13.33 8.08
CA PHE A 167 27.26 14.49 7.65
C PHE A 167 26.78 14.30 6.21
N ILE A 168 25.51 14.59 5.96
CA ILE A 168 24.94 14.61 4.61
C ILE A 168 24.96 16.06 4.12
N PRO A 169 25.77 16.42 3.11
CA PRO A 169 25.70 17.74 2.49
C PRO A 169 24.29 17.95 1.92
N ASN A 170 23.60 18.99 2.36
CA ASN A 170 22.18 19.20 2.04
C ASN A 170 21.85 20.69 1.88
N ASP A 171 20.70 20.95 1.29
CA ASP A 171 20.08 22.27 1.10
C ASP A 171 18.74 22.38 1.86
N GLY A 172 18.53 21.50 2.85
CA GLY A 172 17.26 21.35 3.54
C GLY A 172 16.85 19.89 3.74
N ASP A 173 15.69 19.72 4.35
CA ASP A 173 15.04 18.43 4.55
C ASP A 173 13.51 18.56 4.37
N TRP A 174 12.83 17.45 4.07
CA TRP A 174 11.38 17.42 3.94
C TRP A 174 10.73 16.79 5.17
N ARG A 175 9.74 17.49 5.72
CA ARG A 175 8.79 17.00 6.72
C ARG A 175 7.51 16.55 5.99
N ILE A 176 7.13 15.30 6.19
CA ILE A 176 5.91 14.71 5.66
C ILE A 176 5.04 14.26 6.83
N ILE A 177 3.80 14.73 6.89
CA ILE A 177 2.84 14.23 7.88
C ILE A 177 2.03 13.10 7.24
N VAL A 178 1.96 11.96 7.93
CA VAL A 178 1.19 10.79 7.53
C VAL A 178 0.05 10.61 8.52
N ILE A 179 -1.17 10.43 8.01
CA ILE A 179 -2.37 10.08 8.78
C ILE A 179 -3.05 8.88 8.11
N GLY A 180 -3.44 7.88 8.89
CA GLY A 180 -4.22 6.75 8.40
C GLY A 180 -3.52 5.84 7.38
N GLY A 181 -2.24 6.05 7.09
CA GLY A 181 -1.49 5.31 6.08
C GLY A 181 -1.29 6.03 4.75
N HIS A 182 -1.65 7.31 4.65
CA HIS A 182 -1.33 8.18 3.51
C HIS A 182 -0.67 9.48 3.97
N ALA A 183 0.16 10.09 3.10
CA ALA A 183 0.74 11.39 3.37
C ALA A 183 -0.28 12.50 3.09
N ILE A 184 -0.49 13.40 4.05
CA ILE A 184 -1.44 14.51 3.92
C ILE A 184 -0.81 15.78 3.36
N GLY A 185 0.53 15.86 3.33
CA GLY A 185 1.26 16.99 2.76
C GLY A 185 2.77 16.88 2.95
N VAL A 186 3.51 17.76 2.27
CA VAL A 186 4.97 17.82 2.28
C VAL A 186 5.42 19.26 2.49
N MET A 187 6.38 19.48 3.39
CA MET A 187 6.99 20.77 3.66
C MET A 187 8.51 20.64 3.55
N LYS A 188 9.17 21.49 2.76
CA LYS A 188 10.63 21.60 2.74
C LYS A 188 11.06 22.61 3.80
N ARG A 189 12.04 22.25 4.62
CA ARG A 189 12.66 23.12 5.62
C ARG A 189 14.10 23.40 5.24
N THR A 190 14.54 24.63 5.39
CA THR A 190 15.91 25.06 5.08
C THR A 190 16.49 25.80 6.27
N ALA A 191 17.73 25.46 6.64
CA ALA A 191 18.46 26.19 7.66
C ALA A 191 18.67 27.66 7.27
N THR A 192 18.75 28.53 8.28
CA THR A 192 19.23 29.90 8.13
C THR A 192 20.72 29.93 7.85
N ALA A 193 21.21 31.02 7.24
CA ALA A 193 22.61 31.17 6.89
C ALA A 193 23.53 30.92 8.10
N GLY A 194 24.47 29.97 7.96
CA GLY A 194 25.41 29.58 9.01
C GLY A 194 24.96 28.44 9.94
N SER A 195 23.70 28.00 9.88
CA SER A 195 23.20 26.85 10.63
C SER A 195 23.23 25.56 9.80
N HIS A 196 23.44 24.42 10.45
CA HIS A 196 23.30 23.08 9.86
C HIS A 196 21.97 22.41 10.25
N LEU A 197 21.16 23.08 11.08
CA LEU A 197 19.90 22.59 11.60
C LEU A 197 18.75 23.19 10.80
N ASN A 198 18.02 22.34 10.07
CA ASN A 198 16.91 22.75 9.20
C ASN A 198 15.59 22.93 9.96
N ASN A 199 15.48 22.47 11.21
CA ASN A 199 14.20 22.47 11.92
C ASN A 199 13.74 23.90 12.30
N ILE A 200 12.44 24.14 12.18
CA ILE A 200 11.79 25.43 12.46
C ILE A 200 12.07 25.89 13.89
N SER A 201 12.12 24.97 14.87
CA SER A 201 12.41 25.31 16.27
C SER A 201 13.82 25.84 16.51
N GLN A 202 14.71 25.80 15.51
CA GLN A 202 16.06 26.38 15.52
C GLN A 202 16.19 27.53 14.50
N GLY A 203 15.07 28.12 14.06
CA GLY A 203 15.02 29.27 13.17
C GLY A 203 14.95 28.93 11.67
N GLY A 204 14.85 27.65 11.29
CA GLY A 204 14.71 27.26 9.88
C GLY A 204 13.45 27.81 9.20
N VAL A 205 13.54 28.07 7.91
CA VAL A 205 12.42 28.56 7.06
C VAL A 205 11.75 27.37 6.38
N ALA A 206 10.42 27.43 6.23
CA ALA A 206 9.65 26.36 5.64
C ALA A 206 8.89 26.82 4.38
N THR A 207 8.89 25.98 3.34
CA THR A 207 8.22 26.22 2.06
C THR A 207 7.48 24.99 1.58
N LEU A 208 6.48 25.19 0.72
CA LEU A 208 5.75 24.10 0.08
C LEU A 208 6.63 23.52 -1.05
N GLU A 209 6.81 22.20 -1.07
CA GLU A 209 7.51 21.52 -2.16
C GLU A 209 6.62 21.45 -3.42
N GLN A 210 7.13 21.94 -4.54
CA GLN A 210 6.39 22.06 -5.80
C GLN A 210 6.79 20.99 -6.83
N ASP A 211 7.99 20.38 -6.74
CA ASP A 211 8.37 19.30 -7.65
C ASP A 211 7.59 18.02 -7.31
N LYS A 212 6.54 17.74 -8.10
CA LYS A 212 5.69 16.54 -7.98
C LYS A 212 6.49 15.23 -7.91
N ARG A 213 7.66 15.14 -8.56
CA ARG A 213 8.52 13.94 -8.51
C ARG A 213 9.20 13.79 -7.15
N ILE A 214 9.63 14.90 -6.55
CA ILE A 214 10.17 14.90 -5.18
C ILE A 214 9.05 14.56 -4.20
N VAL A 215 7.91 15.24 -4.28
CA VAL A 215 6.72 14.97 -3.46
C VAL A 215 6.40 13.46 -3.48
N SER A 216 6.23 12.87 -4.66
CA SER A 216 5.92 11.44 -4.79
C SER A 216 6.98 10.52 -4.18
N LYS A 217 8.27 10.85 -4.28
CA LYS A 217 9.35 10.04 -3.69
C LYS A 217 9.34 10.12 -2.16
N VAL A 218 9.21 11.33 -1.61
CA VAL A 218 9.27 11.53 -0.15
C VAL A 218 8.00 11.05 0.54
N THR A 219 6.83 11.13 -0.11
CA THR A 219 5.58 10.54 0.41
C THR A 219 5.63 9.01 0.40
N ASP A 220 6.21 8.39 -0.64
CA ASP A 220 6.41 6.93 -0.68
C ASP A 220 7.35 6.46 0.44
N ILE A 221 8.44 7.19 0.68
CA ILE A 221 9.34 6.96 1.82
C ILE A 221 8.56 7.09 3.13
N ALA A 222 7.84 8.19 3.33
CA ALA A 222 7.13 8.48 4.58
C ALA A 222 6.04 7.46 4.91
N THR A 223 5.21 7.10 3.93
CA THR A 223 4.14 6.09 4.12
C THR A 223 4.70 4.69 4.32
N THR A 224 5.83 4.35 3.68
CA THR A 224 6.53 3.08 3.93
C THR A 224 7.12 3.04 5.33
N VAL A 225 7.79 4.11 5.77
CA VAL A 225 8.32 4.25 7.13
C VAL A 225 7.20 4.13 8.17
N ALA A 226 6.10 4.86 7.99
CA ALA A 226 4.94 4.78 8.89
C ALA A 226 4.36 3.36 8.96
N SER A 227 4.29 2.67 7.81
CA SER A 227 3.83 1.28 7.73
C SER A 227 4.75 0.30 8.45
N VAL A 228 6.08 0.44 8.32
CA VAL A 228 7.08 -0.37 9.05
C VAL A 228 6.89 -0.25 10.56
N PHE A 229 6.70 0.98 11.04
CA PHE A 229 6.55 1.26 12.48
C PHE A 229 5.11 1.12 12.99
N GLY A 230 4.14 0.78 12.13
CA GLY A 230 2.72 0.69 12.49
C GLY A 230 2.12 2.00 13.04
N LEU A 231 2.62 3.15 12.58
CA LEU A 231 2.20 4.48 13.01
C LEU A 231 1.02 4.96 12.15
N SER A 232 -0.11 5.26 12.79
CA SER A 232 -1.27 5.85 12.13
C SER A 232 -1.22 7.38 12.05
N PHE A 233 -0.39 8.03 12.87
CA PHE A 233 -0.12 9.46 12.81
C PHE A 233 1.34 9.77 13.13
N CYS A 234 2.10 10.26 12.16
CA CYS A 234 3.50 10.61 12.41
C CYS A 234 4.01 11.70 11.46
N GLY A 235 5.14 12.30 11.83
CA GLY A 235 5.94 13.16 10.95
C GLY A 235 7.22 12.45 10.56
N VAL A 236 7.46 12.23 9.27
CA VAL A 236 8.68 11.62 8.75
C VAL A 236 9.56 12.70 8.14
N ASP A 237 10.85 12.67 8.50
CA ASP A 237 11.87 13.54 7.93
C ASP A 237 12.72 12.80 6.91
N VAL A 238 12.92 13.42 5.76
CA VAL A 238 13.74 12.91 4.66
C VAL A 238 14.75 13.99 4.28
N ILE A 239 16.01 13.62 4.13
CA ILE A 239 17.08 14.54 3.73
C ILE A 239 17.64 14.14 2.37
N ARG A 240 18.05 15.12 1.55
CA ARG A 240 18.69 14.85 0.26
C ARG A 240 20.16 15.21 0.35
N ASN A 241 21.01 14.29 -0.12
CA ASN A 241 22.38 14.63 -0.42
C ASN A 241 22.38 15.55 -1.66
N LYS A 242 22.81 16.80 -1.51
CA LYS A 242 22.80 17.78 -2.61
C LYS A 242 23.77 17.44 -3.74
N ASP A 243 24.82 16.68 -3.44
CA ASP A 243 25.88 16.34 -4.38
C ASP A 243 25.52 15.07 -5.20
N THR A 244 24.98 14.03 -4.54
CA THR A 244 24.58 12.78 -5.23
C THR A 244 23.12 12.78 -5.68
N GLY A 245 22.29 13.64 -5.08
CA GLY A 245 20.84 13.70 -5.29
C GLY A 245 20.04 12.61 -4.57
N GLU A 246 20.70 11.71 -3.82
CA GLU A 246 20.06 10.61 -3.11
C GLU A 246 19.25 11.07 -1.90
N LEU A 247 18.13 10.39 -1.63
CA LEU A 247 17.23 10.66 -0.52
C LEU A 247 17.46 9.67 0.61
N PHE A 248 17.63 10.16 1.84
CA PHE A 248 17.85 9.38 3.04
C PHE A 248 16.72 9.61 4.05
N PHE A 249 16.25 8.54 4.68
CA PHE A 249 15.38 8.62 5.85
C PHE A 249 16.18 9.20 7.04
N LEU A 250 15.69 10.31 7.63
CA LEU A 250 16.37 11.01 8.72
C LEU A 250 15.85 10.58 10.10
N GLU A 251 14.54 10.71 10.32
CA GLU A 251 13.86 10.30 11.56
C GLU A 251 12.34 10.19 11.38
N VAL A 252 11.68 9.50 12.30
CA VAL A 252 10.21 9.53 12.43
C VAL A 252 9.81 10.05 13.82
N ASN A 253 8.87 10.99 13.81
CA ASN A 253 8.29 11.64 14.97
C ASN A 253 6.88 11.10 15.22
N THR A 254 6.68 10.42 16.36
CA THR A 254 5.40 9.75 16.72
C THR A 254 4.33 10.72 17.22
N ALA A 255 4.72 11.94 17.60
CA ALA A 255 3.83 13.02 17.99
C ALA A 255 4.32 14.32 17.31
N PRO A 256 4.12 14.49 15.99
CA PRO A 256 4.65 15.63 15.25
C PRO A 256 3.94 16.93 15.65
N GLU A 257 4.67 18.04 15.68
CA GLU A 257 4.09 19.39 15.75
C GLU A 257 3.78 19.88 14.32
N TRP A 258 2.74 20.70 14.16
CA TRP A 258 2.30 21.23 12.86
C TRP A 258 1.86 22.69 12.87
N ASN A 259 1.62 23.26 14.05
CA ASN A 259 1.07 24.60 14.25
C ASN A 259 2.17 25.69 14.20
N GLY A 260 1.74 26.96 14.24
CA GLY A 260 2.62 28.13 14.17
C GLY A 260 2.74 28.73 12.77
N GLU A 261 3.23 29.96 12.65
CA GLU A 261 3.27 30.72 11.39
C GLU A 261 4.10 30.03 10.29
N ASN A 262 5.24 29.44 10.68
CA ASN A 262 6.09 28.62 9.79
C ASN A 262 5.83 27.11 9.93
N GLY A 263 4.76 26.72 10.65
CA GLY A 263 4.40 25.34 10.88
C GLY A 263 3.90 24.62 9.62
N PHE A 264 3.90 23.29 9.66
CA PHE A 264 3.47 22.45 8.55
C PHE A 264 2.08 22.83 8.01
N GLN A 265 1.11 23.08 8.89
CA GLN A 265 -0.27 23.44 8.48
C GLN A 265 -0.30 24.80 7.76
N SER A 266 0.45 25.78 8.24
CA SER A 266 0.53 27.12 7.64
C SER A 266 1.17 27.10 6.26
N VAL A 267 2.19 26.25 6.06
CA VAL A 267 2.92 26.12 4.80
C VAL A 267 2.18 25.23 3.79
N SER A 268 1.73 24.06 4.22
CA SER A 268 1.03 23.11 3.34
C SER A 268 -0.42 23.49 3.06
N LYS A 269 -1.01 24.38 3.88
CA LYS A 269 -2.45 24.71 3.89
C LYS A 269 -3.36 23.53 4.23
N VAL A 270 -2.80 22.42 4.70
CA VAL A 270 -3.54 21.23 5.11
C VAL A 270 -3.90 21.35 6.59
N ASN A 271 -5.20 21.25 6.90
CA ASN A 271 -5.68 21.26 8.27
C ASN A 271 -5.43 19.90 8.96
N VAL A 272 -4.28 19.77 9.61
CA VAL A 272 -3.82 18.53 10.26
C VAL A 272 -4.76 18.11 11.39
N ALA A 273 -5.24 19.07 12.19
CA ALA A 273 -6.16 18.80 13.29
C ALA A 273 -7.50 18.23 12.79
N GLU A 274 -8.05 18.81 11.71
CA GLU A 274 -9.27 18.32 11.07
C GLU A 274 -9.08 16.93 10.47
N SER A 275 -8.00 16.72 9.71
CA SER A 275 -7.68 15.40 9.16
C SER A 275 -7.54 14.33 10.25
N LEU A 276 -6.90 14.65 11.38
CA LEU A 276 -6.77 13.71 12.50
C LEU A 276 -8.12 13.41 13.17
N MET A 277 -8.99 14.41 13.34
CA MET A 277 -10.33 14.22 13.90
C MET A 277 -11.21 13.35 12.99
N LEU A 278 -11.20 13.60 11.69
CA LEU A 278 -11.92 12.80 10.71
C LEU A 278 -11.41 11.34 10.69
N TYR A 279 -10.09 11.16 10.74
CA TYR A 279 -9.49 9.84 10.88
C TYR A 279 -9.97 9.12 12.16
N CYS A 280 -9.95 9.79 13.32
CA CYS A 280 -10.46 9.21 14.57
C CYS A 280 -11.93 8.80 14.45
N GLN A 281 -12.76 9.63 13.81
CA GLN A 281 -14.16 9.32 13.56
C GLN A 281 -14.34 8.08 12.68
N GLN A 282 -13.51 7.90 11.63
CA GLN A 282 -13.51 6.68 10.82
C GLN A 282 -13.12 5.45 11.64
N MET A 283 -12.14 5.58 12.54
CA MET A 283 -11.70 4.45 13.37
C MET A 283 -12.76 4.04 14.39
N GLY A 284 -13.44 5.00 15.04
CA GLY A 284 -14.50 4.67 16.01
C GLY A 284 -15.77 4.08 15.41
N ARG A 285 -15.94 4.13 14.08
CA ARG A 285 -17.05 3.48 13.36
C ARG A 285 -16.79 2.01 13.03
N ARG A 286 -15.57 1.49 13.25
CA ARG A 286 -15.19 0.11 12.87
C ARG A 286 -16.13 -0.98 13.37
N ASN A 287 -16.59 -0.88 14.62
CA ASN A 287 -17.46 -1.90 15.22
C ASN A 287 -18.93 -1.79 14.78
N HIS A 288 -19.28 -0.75 14.00
CA HIS A 288 -20.67 -0.43 13.65
C HIS A 288 -20.94 -0.51 12.15
N LYS A 289 -19.95 -0.89 11.34
CA LYS A 289 -20.07 -0.97 9.88
C LYS A 289 -19.48 -2.27 9.34
N PRO A 290 -20.09 -2.86 8.29
CA PRO A 290 -19.47 -3.91 7.51
C PRO A 290 -18.10 -3.51 6.95
N THR A 291 -17.19 -4.48 6.78
CA THR A 291 -15.83 -4.23 6.32
C THR A 291 -15.76 -3.57 4.95
N GLN A 292 -16.63 -3.95 4.01
CA GLN A 292 -16.73 -3.33 2.70
C GLN A 292 -17.11 -1.85 2.74
N ASP A 293 -17.97 -1.45 3.68
CA ASP A 293 -18.37 -0.05 3.84
C ASP A 293 -17.24 0.75 4.47
N LEU A 294 -16.54 0.18 5.44
CA LEU A 294 -15.34 0.79 6.04
C LEU A 294 -14.26 1.04 4.99
N VAL A 295 -14.01 0.05 4.12
CA VAL A 295 -13.02 0.16 3.05
C VAL A 295 -13.48 1.18 2.00
N ARG A 296 -14.73 1.14 1.55
CA ARG A 296 -15.25 2.10 0.57
C ARG A 296 -15.19 3.53 1.10
N ASP A 297 -15.71 3.78 2.30
CA ASP A 297 -15.68 5.10 2.94
C ASP A 297 -14.26 5.64 3.04
N TYR A 298 -13.29 4.77 3.34
CA TYR A 298 -11.89 5.15 3.44
C TYR A 298 -11.31 5.56 2.08
N TYR A 299 -11.59 4.81 1.02
CA TYR A 299 -11.12 5.17 -0.33
C TYR A 299 -11.80 6.44 -0.86
N ASP A 300 -13.12 6.57 -0.67
CA ASP A 300 -13.89 7.74 -1.08
C ASP A 300 -13.41 9.01 -0.34
N THR A 301 -13.19 8.93 0.98
CA THR A 301 -12.73 10.09 1.76
C THR A 301 -11.29 10.49 1.40
N ASN A 302 -10.44 9.51 1.10
CA ASN A 302 -9.02 9.75 0.83
C ASN A 302 -8.69 9.74 -0.67
N PHE A 303 -9.69 9.93 -1.53
CA PHE A 303 -9.54 9.82 -2.99
C PHE A 303 -8.40 10.68 -3.53
N ALA A 304 -8.31 11.94 -3.09
CA ALA A 304 -7.25 12.88 -3.49
C ALA A 304 -5.82 12.42 -3.11
N PHE A 305 -5.68 11.51 -2.14
CA PHE A 305 -4.40 11.00 -1.65
C PHE A 305 -4.04 9.62 -2.23
N LEU A 306 -4.83 9.09 -3.17
CA LEU A 306 -4.55 7.83 -3.86
C LEU A 306 -3.49 8.03 -4.97
N GLU A 307 -2.23 8.24 -4.57
CA GLU A 307 -1.02 8.48 -5.40
C GLU A 307 -1.00 7.77 -6.78
N GLY A 308 -1.58 8.38 -7.82
CA GLY A 308 -1.65 7.80 -9.17
C GLY A 308 -2.57 6.57 -9.30
N LYS A 309 -3.39 6.30 -8.28
CA LYS A 309 -4.34 5.19 -8.17
C LYS A 309 -5.81 5.63 -8.28
N GLN A 310 -6.07 6.93 -8.29
CA GLN A 310 -7.41 7.51 -8.47
C GLN A 310 -8.14 6.92 -9.69
N PHE A 311 -7.51 6.98 -10.87
CA PHE A 311 -8.10 6.43 -12.10
C PHE A 311 -8.36 4.92 -11.98
N HIS A 312 -7.48 4.17 -11.31
CA HIS A 312 -7.60 2.72 -11.16
C HIS A 312 -8.77 2.32 -10.27
N TYR A 313 -8.98 3.05 -9.17
CA TYR A 313 -10.13 2.89 -8.27
C TYR A 313 -11.42 3.32 -8.95
N ALA A 314 -11.47 4.55 -9.47
CA ALA A 314 -12.67 5.12 -10.07
C ALA A 314 -13.14 4.32 -11.29
N SER A 315 -12.23 3.90 -12.19
CA SER A 315 -12.60 3.13 -13.39
C SER A 315 -13.21 1.78 -13.03
N ARG A 316 -12.64 1.06 -12.06
CA ARG A 316 -13.20 -0.22 -11.61
C ARG A 316 -14.54 -0.06 -10.93
N MET A 317 -14.66 0.89 -10.01
CA MET A 317 -15.93 1.10 -9.32
C MET A 317 -17.03 1.55 -10.29
N TYR A 318 -16.71 2.43 -11.24
CA TYR A 318 -17.66 2.84 -12.27
C TYR A 318 -18.04 1.68 -13.21
N LEU A 319 -17.06 0.98 -13.80
CA LEU A 319 -17.34 -0.12 -14.74
C LEU A 319 -18.06 -1.29 -14.05
N TRP A 320 -17.80 -1.53 -12.77
CA TRP A 320 -18.41 -2.63 -12.02
C TRP A 320 -19.82 -2.29 -11.50
N THR A 321 -19.99 -1.10 -10.91
CA THR A 321 -21.23 -0.74 -10.17
C THR A 321 -22.07 0.34 -10.85
N GLY A 322 -21.57 0.97 -11.91
CA GLY A 322 -22.22 2.12 -12.52
C GLY A 322 -22.24 3.38 -11.65
N ASP A 323 -21.42 3.47 -10.59
CA ASP A 323 -21.38 4.64 -9.69
C ASP A 323 -21.07 5.94 -10.45
N VAL A 324 -22.07 6.80 -10.57
CA VAL A 324 -21.99 8.07 -11.31
C VAL A 324 -21.00 9.04 -10.66
N ARG A 325 -20.79 8.98 -9.34
CA ARG A 325 -19.74 9.81 -8.71
C ARG A 325 -18.37 9.43 -9.24
N MET A 326 -18.09 8.13 -9.37
CA MET A 326 -16.83 7.65 -9.92
C MET A 326 -16.68 8.03 -11.39
N LYS A 327 -17.78 8.07 -12.16
CA LYS A 327 -17.76 8.63 -13.52
C LYS A 327 -17.33 10.09 -13.52
N ASN A 328 -17.90 10.93 -12.64
CA ASN A 328 -17.53 12.34 -12.56
C ASN A 328 -16.05 12.53 -12.19
N GLU A 329 -15.53 11.71 -11.26
CA GLU A 329 -14.09 11.72 -10.94
C GLU A 329 -13.23 11.31 -12.14
N LEU A 330 -13.68 10.36 -12.96
CA LEU A 330 -12.99 10.00 -14.20
C LEU A 330 -12.98 11.15 -15.21
N GLU A 331 -14.08 11.90 -15.35
CA GLU A 331 -14.11 13.09 -16.22
C GLU A 331 -13.09 14.14 -15.77
N VAL A 332 -12.95 14.37 -14.46
CA VAL A 332 -11.89 15.25 -13.92
C VAL A 332 -10.50 14.73 -14.24
N LEU A 333 -10.29 13.41 -14.21
CA LEU A 333 -9.02 12.76 -14.52
C LEU A 333 -8.76 12.58 -16.02
N ARG A 334 -9.73 12.93 -16.89
CA ARG A 334 -9.67 12.65 -18.34
C ARG A 334 -8.46 13.30 -18.99
N GLU A 335 -8.20 14.57 -18.72
CA GLU A 335 -7.05 15.31 -19.28
C GLU A 335 -5.71 14.70 -18.83
N GLU A 336 -5.58 14.33 -17.56
CA GLU A 336 -4.38 13.64 -17.09
C GLU A 336 -4.22 12.28 -17.80
N TYR A 337 -5.32 11.58 -18.02
CA TYR A 337 -5.32 10.24 -18.60
C TYR A 337 -5.05 10.25 -20.11
N ILE A 338 -5.86 10.91 -20.93
CA ILE A 338 -5.75 10.91 -22.39
C ILE A 338 -5.36 12.26 -23.00
N GLY A 339 -5.44 13.37 -22.27
CA GLY A 339 -5.17 14.72 -22.79
C GLY A 339 -6.43 15.44 -23.25
N VAL A 340 -6.29 16.74 -23.56
CA VAL A 340 -7.41 17.57 -24.05
C VAL A 340 -7.55 17.56 -25.57
N ASP A 341 -6.46 17.28 -26.30
CA ASP A 341 -6.42 17.34 -27.75
C ASP A 341 -5.53 16.24 -28.35
N HIS A 342 -5.50 16.18 -29.68
CA HIS A 342 -4.74 15.22 -30.48
C HIS A 342 -3.23 15.27 -30.19
N ASP A 343 -2.67 16.48 -30.07
CA ASP A 343 -1.23 16.68 -29.92
C ASP A 343 -0.74 16.26 -28.54
N GLN A 344 -1.48 16.60 -27.47
CA GLN A 344 -1.18 16.14 -26.13
C GLN A 344 -1.31 14.63 -25.99
N LEU A 345 -2.34 14.03 -26.58
CA LEU A 345 -2.51 12.58 -26.60
C LEU A 345 -1.32 11.90 -27.32
N LYS A 346 -0.94 12.42 -28.49
CA LYS A 346 0.22 11.95 -29.25
C LYS A 346 1.51 12.08 -28.44
N GLN A 347 1.72 13.22 -27.77
CA GLN A 347 2.87 13.43 -26.89
C GLN A 347 2.91 12.42 -25.74
N LYS A 348 1.77 12.15 -25.08
CA LYS A 348 1.67 11.13 -24.02
C LYS A 348 2.06 9.73 -24.54
N PHE A 349 1.57 9.34 -25.73
CA PHE A 349 1.96 8.07 -26.35
C PHE A 349 3.44 8.03 -26.72
N GLN A 350 4.01 9.11 -27.25
CA GLN A 350 5.45 9.21 -27.50
C GLN A 350 6.26 9.10 -26.20
N THR A 351 5.82 9.70 -25.10
CA THR A 351 6.44 9.54 -23.78
C THR A 351 6.42 8.08 -23.33
N ILE A 352 5.30 7.36 -23.52
CA ILE A 352 5.20 5.93 -23.22
C ILE A 352 6.19 5.12 -24.06
N LEU A 353 6.30 5.42 -25.36
CA LEU A 353 7.19 4.73 -26.29
C LEU A 353 8.68 5.00 -26.00
N LYS A 354 9.01 6.20 -25.52
CA LYS A 354 10.39 6.60 -25.14
C LYS A 354 10.86 6.04 -23.79
N LYS A 355 9.97 5.58 -22.91
CA LYS A 355 10.37 5.01 -21.61
C LYS A 355 11.32 3.81 -21.79
N GLY A 356 12.42 3.80 -21.04
CA GLY A 356 13.42 2.74 -21.05
C GLY A 356 12.90 1.44 -20.42
N ALA A 357 13.59 0.31 -20.67
CA ALA A 357 13.20 -0.99 -20.12
C ALA A 357 13.30 -1.08 -18.57
N GLY A 358 13.98 -0.12 -17.93
CA GLY A 358 14.43 -0.15 -16.54
C GLY A 358 13.54 0.51 -15.47
N ASP A 359 12.47 1.23 -15.82
CA ASP A 359 11.81 2.15 -14.87
C ASP A 359 10.90 1.51 -13.79
N ARG A 360 10.91 0.18 -13.59
CA ARG A 360 10.16 -0.45 -12.49
C ARG A 360 10.93 -1.60 -11.84
N PRO A 361 10.93 -1.71 -10.49
CA PRO A 361 11.48 -2.85 -9.78
C PRO A 361 10.89 -4.16 -10.30
N GLN A 362 11.76 -5.06 -10.75
CA GLN A 362 11.35 -6.34 -11.30
C GLN A 362 11.00 -7.27 -10.15
N ASN A 363 9.71 -7.47 -9.91
CA ASN A 363 9.24 -8.26 -8.77
C ASN A 363 9.51 -9.78 -8.91
N ILE A 364 10.05 -10.26 -10.03
CA ILE A 364 10.50 -11.65 -10.20
C ILE A 364 11.68 -11.65 -11.19
N ALA A 365 12.87 -12.14 -10.78
CA ALA A 365 14.07 -12.23 -11.63
C ALA A 365 13.79 -12.91 -12.98
N MET A 366 12.91 -13.92 -12.98
CA MET A 366 12.45 -14.66 -14.16
C MET A 366 11.75 -13.77 -15.21
N ARG A 367 10.98 -12.76 -14.78
CA ARG A 367 10.30 -11.84 -15.71
C ARG A 367 11.29 -10.93 -16.46
N LYS A 368 12.47 -10.67 -15.89
CA LYS A 368 13.51 -9.81 -16.49
C LYS A 368 13.84 -10.25 -17.91
N LYS A 369 14.11 -11.54 -18.08
CA LYS A 369 14.49 -12.15 -19.35
C LYS A 369 13.40 -11.95 -20.41
N TYR A 370 12.15 -12.27 -20.08
CA TYR A 370 11.07 -12.16 -21.04
C TYR A 370 10.69 -10.70 -21.34
N PHE A 371 10.79 -9.78 -20.39
CA PHE A 371 10.61 -8.36 -20.70
C PHE A 371 11.76 -7.77 -21.53
N ALA A 372 12.97 -8.32 -21.46
CA ALA A 372 14.04 -7.96 -22.38
C ALA A 372 13.75 -8.48 -23.79
N LYS A 373 13.29 -9.73 -23.91
CA LYS A 373 12.87 -10.35 -25.18
C LYS A 373 11.68 -9.65 -25.81
N TYR A 374 10.67 -9.29 -25.02
CA TYR A 374 9.41 -8.66 -25.44
C TYR A 374 9.32 -7.23 -24.89
N ASN A 375 10.30 -6.39 -25.23
CA ASN A 375 10.47 -5.04 -24.66
C ASN A 375 9.29 -4.08 -24.94
N MET A 376 8.57 -4.25 -26.06
CA MET A 376 7.41 -3.43 -26.44
C MET A 376 6.13 -3.82 -25.71
N LEU A 377 6.05 -5.03 -25.12
CA LEU A 377 4.82 -5.55 -24.52
C LEU A 377 4.19 -4.61 -23.48
N ARG A 378 5.01 -3.99 -22.62
CA ARG A 378 4.52 -3.05 -21.60
C ARG A 378 4.05 -1.73 -22.20
N LYS A 379 4.75 -1.25 -23.23
CA LYS A 379 4.44 0.01 -23.92
C LYS A 379 3.12 -0.14 -24.67
N TYR A 380 2.97 -1.23 -25.42
CA TYR A 380 1.75 -1.57 -26.15
C TYR A 380 0.58 -1.78 -25.21
N ASN A 381 0.72 -2.55 -24.12
CA ASN A 381 -0.34 -2.65 -23.11
C ASN A 381 -0.77 -1.29 -22.59
N SER A 382 0.17 -0.41 -22.23
CA SER A 382 -0.15 0.92 -21.70
C SER A 382 -0.95 1.79 -22.69
N ILE A 383 -0.72 1.63 -23.99
CA ILE A 383 -1.45 2.35 -25.04
C ILE A 383 -2.81 1.69 -25.27
N LEU A 384 -2.86 0.37 -25.41
CA LEU A 384 -4.12 -0.33 -25.68
C LEU A 384 -5.11 -0.23 -24.52
N PHE A 385 -4.65 -0.20 -23.26
CA PHE A 385 -5.52 0.12 -22.12
C PHE A 385 -6.12 1.53 -22.21
N LYS A 386 -5.38 2.50 -22.74
CA LYS A 386 -5.92 3.85 -22.96
C LYS A 386 -6.98 3.83 -24.05
N VAL A 387 -6.78 3.05 -25.12
CA VAL A 387 -7.81 2.86 -26.16
C VAL A 387 -9.06 2.25 -25.56
N LEU A 388 -8.92 1.14 -24.82
CA LEU A 388 -10.02 0.47 -24.16
C LEU A 388 -10.82 1.43 -23.28
N PHE A 389 -10.16 2.12 -22.34
CA PHE A 389 -10.87 3.00 -21.41
C PHE A 389 -11.38 4.29 -22.05
N ALA A 390 -10.71 4.82 -23.08
CA ALA A 390 -11.25 5.95 -23.83
C ALA A 390 -12.58 5.60 -24.48
N GLU A 391 -12.68 4.42 -25.05
CA GLU A 391 -13.92 3.95 -25.66
C GLU A 391 -14.98 3.57 -24.61
N THR A 392 -14.61 2.80 -23.58
CA THR A 392 -15.59 2.27 -22.61
C THR A 392 -16.07 3.30 -21.59
N ILE A 393 -15.24 4.29 -21.22
CA ILE A 393 -15.57 5.30 -20.22
C ILE A 393 -16.01 6.60 -20.89
N TYR A 394 -15.20 7.12 -21.82
CA TYR A 394 -15.40 8.44 -22.43
C TYR A 394 -16.13 8.39 -23.78
N GLN A 395 -16.34 7.20 -24.36
CA GLN A 395 -16.95 7.02 -25.69
C GLN A 395 -16.15 7.69 -26.81
N GLU A 396 -14.81 7.66 -26.70
CA GLU A 396 -13.90 8.28 -27.67
C GLU A 396 -13.03 7.24 -28.38
N ASP A 397 -12.96 7.32 -29.71
CA ASP A 397 -12.05 6.49 -30.50
C ASP A 397 -10.70 7.19 -30.70
N ILE A 398 -9.71 6.77 -29.91
CA ILE A 398 -8.35 7.30 -29.98
C ILE A 398 -7.40 6.46 -30.85
N ARG A 399 -7.91 5.44 -31.56
CA ARG A 399 -7.11 4.61 -32.48
C ARG A 399 -6.42 5.39 -33.59
N PRO A 400 -6.98 6.47 -34.18
CA PRO A 400 -6.28 7.25 -35.20
C PRO A 400 -4.90 7.73 -34.76
N VAL A 401 -4.77 8.24 -33.52
CA VAL A 401 -3.49 8.70 -32.96
C VAL A 401 -2.50 7.55 -32.76
N VAL A 402 -2.99 6.37 -32.40
CA VAL A 402 -2.14 5.17 -32.27
C VAL A 402 -1.55 4.78 -33.62
N LYS A 403 -2.34 4.82 -34.70
CA LYS A 403 -1.90 4.45 -36.06
C LYS A 403 -0.83 5.38 -36.62
N GLU A 404 -0.76 6.62 -36.16
CA GLU A 404 0.33 7.54 -36.51
C GLU A 404 1.68 7.16 -35.88
N LEU A 405 1.67 6.35 -34.82
CA LEU A 405 2.86 6.05 -34.01
C LEU A 405 3.27 4.57 -34.08
N ILE A 406 2.32 3.66 -34.29
CA ILE A 406 2.52 2.22 -34.28
C ILE A 406 1.72 1.61 -35.43
N SER A 407 2.39 0.87 -36.31
CA SER A 407 1.70 0.17 -37.39
C SER A 407 1.00 -1.10 -36.88
N ASP A 408 -0.08 -1.50 -37.56
CA ASP A 408 -0.79 -2.74 -37.23
C ASP A 408 0.14 -3.97 -37.32
N ASP A 409 1.10 -3.96 -38.25
CA ASP A 409 2.09 -5.03 -38.40
C ASP A 409 3.02 -5.15 -37.18
N GLN A 410 3.40 -4.04 -36.55
CA GLN A 410 4.20 -4.08 -35.32
C GLN A 410 3.45 -4.76 -34.17
N PHE A 411 2.14 -4.54 -34.06
CA PHE A 411 1.31 -5.25 -33.08
C PHE A 411 1.19 -6.75 -33.42
N LEU A 412 0.93 -7.07 -34.70
CA LEU A 412 0.76 -8.46 -35.16
C LEU A 412 2.06 -9.27 -35.07
N GLU A 413 3.22 -8.65 -35.28
CA GLU A 413 4.53 -9.27 -35.09
C GLU A 413 4.74 -9.68 -33.62
N LEU A 414 4.50 -8.75 -32.68
CA LEU A 414 4.59 -9.07 -31.26
C LEU A 414 3.57 -10.14 -30.85
N PHE A 415 2.34 -10.06 -31.35
CA PHE A 415 1.30 -11.05 -31.08
C PHE A 415 1.71 -12.45 -31.55
N SER A 416 2.14 -12.57 -32.81
CA SER A 416 2.49 -13.86 -33.41
C SER A 416 3.72 -14.51 -32.78
N THR A 417 4.73 -13.72 -32.40
CA THR A 417 5.93 -14.21 -31.74
C THR A 417 5.67 -14.60 -30.28
N LEU A 418 4.90 -13.80 -29.54
CA LEU A 418 4.58 -14.08 -28.13
C LEU A 418 3.61 -15.24 -27.98
N LYS A 419 2.62 -15.39 -28.87
CA LYS A 419 1.63 -16.48 -28.84
C LYS A 419 2.26 -17.87 -28.95
N LYS A 420 3.46 -17.98 -29.53
CA LYS A 420 4.22 -19.24 -29.67
C LYS A 420 5.11 -19.57 -28.45
N ASP A 421 5.37 -18.60 -27.57
CA ASP A 421 6.25 -18.76 -26.42
C ASP A 421 5.46 -19.08 -25.14
N LYS A 422 5.27 -20.38 -24.88
CA LYS A 422 4.47 -20.89 -23.76
C LYS A 422 4.98 -20.40 -22.40
N ASP A 423 6.29 -20.35 -22.21
CA ASP A 423 6.87 -19.95 -20.93
C ASP A 423 6.77 -18.44 -20.74
N ALA A 424 6.95 -17.64 -21.79
CA ALA A 424 6.67 -16.21 -21.72
C ALA A 424 5.21 -15.92 -21.37
N ILE A 425 4.25 -16.65 -21.96
CA ILE A 425 2.82 -16.51 -21.65
C ILE A 425 2.55 -16.83 -20.16
N ARG A 426 3.11 -17.92 -19.64
CA ARG A 426 2.97 -18.29 -18.21
C ARG A 426 3.56 -17.23 -17.30
N VAL A 427 4.82 -16.85 -17.53
CA VAL A 427 5.59 -15.94 -16.67
C VAL A 427 5.08 -14.50 -16.72
N LEU A 428 4.62 -14.07 -17.89
CA LEU A 428 4.09 -12.73 -18.16
C LEU A 428 2.57 -12.71 -18.28
N SER A 429 1.83 -13.68 -17.75
CA SER A 429 0.37 -13.80 -17.92
C SER A 429 -0.40 -12.49 -17.72
N THR A 430 -0.14 -11.79 -16.61
CA THR A 430 -0.61 -10.42 -16.28
C THR A 430 -0.33 -9.32 -17.33
N HIS A 431 0.44 -9.60 -18.38
CA HIS A 431 0.82 -8.68 -19.46
C HIS A 431 0.56 -9.28 -20.85
N ALA A 432 0.95 -10.54 -21.07
CA ALA A 432 0.78 -11.25 -22.34
C ALA A 432 -0.69 -11.48 -22.64
N ILE A 433 -1.45 -12.02 -21.67
CA ILE A 433 -2.89 -12.25 -21.84
C ILE A 433 -3.62 -10.91 -21.98
N ASN A 434 -3.27 -9.94 -21.14
CA ASN A 434 -3.84 -8.59 -21.26
C ASN A 434 -3.60 -7.98 -22.63
N PHE A 435 -2.41 -8.15 -23.20
CA PHE A 435 -2.06 -7.67 -24.53
C PHE A 435 -2.90 -8.37 -25.60
N PHE A 436 -3.06 -9.69 -25.51
CA PHE A 436 -3.85 -10.44 -26.49
C PHE A 436 -5.31 -9.97 -26.54
N TYR A 437 -5.98 -9.86 -25.38
CA TYR A 437 -7.37 -9.39 -25.33
C TYR A 437 -7.51 -7.91 -25.71
N ASN A 438 -6.62 -7.04 -25.21
CA ASN A 438 -6.65 -5.62 -25.59
C ASN A 438 -6.38 -5.40 -27.08
N LEU A 439 -5.49 -6.20 -27.68
CA LEU A 439 -5.21 -6.10 -29.11
C LEU A 439 -6.39 -6.60 -29.95
N ASN A 440 -7.04 -7.69 -29.50
CA ASN A 440 -8.28 -8.14 -30.12
C ASN A 440 -9.36 -7.04 -30.07
N PHE A 441 -9.55 -6.41 -28.91
CA PHE A 441 -10.44 -5.24 -28.75
C PHE A 441 -10.06 -4.08 -29.68
N TYR A 442 -8.77 -3.74 -29.76
CA TYR A 442 -8.28 -2.68 -30.65
C TYR A 442 -8.65 -2.94 -32.12
N PHE A 443 -8.58 -4.19 -32.57
CA PHE A 443 -8.93 -4.58 -33.93
C PHE A 443 -10.41 -4.89 -34.18
N ASN A 444 -11.30 -4.77 -33.18
CA ASN A 444 -12.73 -5.03 -33.38
C ASN A 444 -13.39 -4.12 -34.42
N SER A 445 -12.82 -2.93 -34.67
CA SER A 445 -13.26 -2.03 -35.76
C SER A 445 -12.93 -2.56 -37.16
N SER A 446 -12.14 -3.64 -37.29
CA SER A 446 -11.75 -4.25 -38.56
C SER A 446 -11.89 -5.78 -38.52
N LYS A 447 -12.94 -6.31 -39.17
CA LYS A 447 -13.17 -7.77 -39.28
C LYS A 447 -11.95 -8.54 -39.82
N LYS A 448 -11.19 -7.96 -40.74
CA LYS A 448 -9.98 -8.59 -41.31
C LYS A 448 -8.86 -8.75 -40.28
N LEU A 449 -8.69 -7.76 -39.40
CA LEU A 449 -7.62 -7.76 -38.40
C LEU A 449 -8.01 -8.49 -37.12
N SER A 450 -9.29 -8.44 -36.72
CA SER A 450 -9.78 -9.16 -35.54
C SER A 450 -9.61 -10.67 -35.68
N VAL A 451 -9.84 -11.24 -36.87
CA VAL A 451 -9.62 -12.67 -37.14
C VAL A 451 -8.16 -13.08 -36.91
N LYS A 452 -7.18 -12.22 -37.23
CA LYS A 452 -5.74 -12.48 -37.01
C LYS A 452 -5.36 -12.53 -35.52
N THR A 453 -6.18 -11.94 -34.65
CA THR A 453 -5.94 -11.83 -33.21
C THR A 453 -6.93 -12.65 -32.39
N THR A 454 -7.58 -13.64 -33.02
CA THR A 454 -8.54 -14.52 -32.35
C THR A 454 -7.92 -15.19 -31.12
N ILE A 455 -8.68 -15.13 -30.03
CA ILE A 455 -8.33 -15.68 -28.73
C ILE A 455 -8.98 -17.07 -28.56
N ASP A 456 -8.17 -18.03 -28.12
CA ASP A 456 -8.64 -19.37 -27.78
C ASP A 456 -8.47 -19.60 -26.26
N PRO A 457 -9.56 -19.54 -25.47
CA PRO A 457 -9.48 -19.79 -24.03
C PRO A 457 -9.15 -21.24 -23.69
N ALA A 458 -9.45 -22.21 -24.55
CA ALA A 458 -9.13 -23.62 -24.31
C ALA A 458 -7.61 -23.83 -24.31
N TYR A 459 -6.88 -23.12 -25.17
CA TYR A 459 -5.42 -23.10 -25.16
C TYR A 459 -4.87 -22.63 -23.81
N TYR A 460 -5.37 -21.53 -23.24
CA TYR A 460 -4.89 -21.04 -21.94
C TYR A 460 -5.18 -22.02 -20.80
N LEU A 461 -6.37 -22.64 -20.80
CA LEU A 461 -6.70 -23.70 -19.83
C LEU A 461 -5.73 -24.88 -19.96
N SER A 462 -5.40 -25.29 -21.18
CA SER A 462 -4.42 -26.36 -21.42
C SER A 462 -3.02 -25.99 -20.92
N LEU A 463 -2.60 -24.73 -21.08
CA LEU A 463 -1.30 -24.26 -20.60
C LEU A 463 -1.17 -24.34 -19.08
N VAL A 464 -2.27 -24.12 -18.33
CA VAL A 464 -2.32 -24.29 -16.87
C VAL A 464 -2.28 -25.77 -16.49
N LYS A 465 -3.14 -26.60 -17.09
CA LYS A 465 -3.23 -28.04 -16.77
C LYS A 465 -1.93 -28.80 -17.04
N THR A 466 -1.22 -28.41 -18.10
CA THR A 466 0.07 -29.02 -18.49
C THR A 466 1.29 -28.32 -17.87
N PHE A 467 1.10 -27.38 -16.94
CA PHE A 467 2.21 -26.71 -16.29
C PHE A 467 2.66 -27.53 -15.07
N HIS A 468 3.87 -28.07 -15.16
CA HIS A 468 4.50 -28.92 -14.13
C HIS A 468 5.73 -28.23 -13.52
N GLY A 469 5.59 -26.95 -13.15
CA GLY A 469 6.61 -26.22 -12.40
C GLY A 469 7.97 -26.07 -13.09
N THR A 470 8.02 -26.01 -14.42
CA THR A 470 9.28 -25.86 -15.18
C THR A 470 9.18 -24.68 -16.15
N VAL A 471 10.16 -23.77 -16.09
CA VAL A 471 10.29 -22.59 -16.97
C VAL A 471 11.70 -22.57 -17.54
N ASP A 472 11.86 -22.47 -18.86
CA ASP A 472 13.14 -22.56 -19.55
C ASP A 472 13.93 -23.84 -19.17
N GLY A 473 13.23 -24.95 -18.94
CA GLY A 473 13.83 -26.22 -18.50
C GLY A 473 14.30 -26.25 -17.04
N LYS A 474 14.05 -25.19 -16.24
CA LYS A 474 14.40 -25.11 -14.83
C LYS A 474 13.19 -25.23 -13.92
N LYS A 475 13.30 -26.06 -12.88
CA LYS A 475 12.26 -26.21 -11.87
C LYS A 475 12.10 -24.91 -11.07
N ILE A 476 10.86 -24.50 -10.84
CA ILE A 476 10.50 -23.34 -10.02
C ILE A 476 9.87 -23.82 -8.70
N SER A 477 9.78 -22.94 -7.71
CA SER A 477 9.11 -23.29 -6.44
C SER A 477 7.60 -23.49 -6.65
N GLN A 478 6.98 -24.30 -5.77
CA GLN A 478 5.53 -24.55 -5.79
C GLN A 478 4.73 -23.24 -5.68
N ASP A 479 5.12 -22.32 -4.80
CA ASP A 479 4.50 -21.00 -4.65
C ASP A 479 4.54 -20.18 -5.94
N GLN A 480 5.67 -20.23 -6.67
CA GLN A 480 5.79 -19.55 -7.96
C GLN A 480 4.90 -20.19 -9.00
N GLU A 481 4.88 -21.51 -9.09
CA GLU A 481 4.02 -22.24 -10.02
C GLU A 481 2.55 -21.91 -9.79
N LEU A 482 2.08 -22.03 -8.55
CA LEU A 482 0.72 -21.75 -8.12
C LEU A 482 0.30 -20.33 -8.49
N LYS A 483 1.15 -19.35 -8.20
CA LYS A 483 0.92 -17.95 -8.55
C LYS A 483 0.81 -17.71 -10.06
N LEU A 484 1.66 -18.35 -10.86
CA LEU A 484 1.60 -18.23 -12.32
C LEU A 484 0.34 -18.90 -12.90
N LYS A 485 -0.07 -20.05 -12.36
CA LYS A 485 -1.32 -20.73 -12.73
C LYS A 485 -2.53 -19.83 -12.47
N LEU A 486 -2.65 -19.31 -11.24
CA LEU A 486 -3.77 -18.43 -10.85
C LEU A 486 -3.82 -17.18 -11.73
N TYR A 487 -2.70 -16.48 -11.92
CA TYR A 487 -2.69 -15.30 -12.80
C TYR A 487 -3.05 -15.61 -14.25
N LEU A 488 -2.69 -16.78 -14.77
CA LEU A 488 -3.05 -17.15 -16.13
C LEU A 488 -4.57 -17.37 -16.26
N LEU A 489 -5.18 -18.05 -15.27
CA LEU A 489 -6.63 -18.27 -15.21
C LEU A 489 -7.39 -16.95 -15.05
N THR A 490 -7.04 -16.14 -14.05
CA THR A 490 -7.77 -14.90 -13.74
C THR A 490 -7.64 -13.87 -14.86
N HIS A 491 -6.44 -13.65 -15.42
CA HIS A 491 -6.28 -12.69 -16.51
C HIS A 491 -6.93 -13.11 -17.83
N ALA A 492 -7.12 -14.40 -18.07
CA ALA A 492 -7.91 -14.86 -19.21
C ALA A 492 -9.37 -14.44 -19.09
N ILE A 493 -9.93 -14.51 -17.88
CA ILE A 493 -11.32 -14.11 -17.57
C ILE A 493 -11.46 -12.58 -17.57
N ILE A 494 -10.53 -11.88 -16.90
CA ILE A 494 -10.51 -10.41 -16.87
C ILE A 494 -10.35 -9.85 -18.29
N GLY A 495 -9.47 -10.43 -19.11
CA GLY A 495 -9.33 -10.03 -20.52
C GLY A 495 -10.63 -10.27 -21.30
N ALA A 496 -11.25 -11.43 -21.11
CA ALA A 496 -12.53 -11.77 -21.75
C ALA A 496 -13.70 -10.87 -21.34
N SER A 497 -13.61 -10.19 -20.21
CA SER A 497 -14.59 -9.19 -19.73
C SER A 497 -14.36 -7.77 -20.28
N ASN A 498 -13.39 -7.60 -21.19
CA ASN A 498 -12.83 -6.28 -21.54
C ASN A 498 -12.50 -5.46 -20.29
N PHE A 499 -11.83 -6.12 -19.34
CA PHE A 499 -11.42 -5.55 -18.07
C PHE A 499 -12.59 -4.93 -17.31
N TYR A 500 -13.55 -5.78 -16.94
CA TYR A 500 -14.71 -5.48 -16.10
C TYR A 500 -15.84 -4.70 -16.80
N SER A 501 -15.80 -4.55 -18.12
CA SER A 501 -16.83 -3.81 -18.86
C SER A 501 -18.05 -4.67 -19.18
N HIS A 502 -17.90 -6.01 -19.22
CA HIS A 502 -19.00 -6.96 -19.46
C HIS A 502 -18.72 -8.36 -18.90
N PRO A 503 -19.72 -9.25 -18.78
CA PRO A 503 -19.52 -10.63 -18.36
C PRO A 503 -18.55 -11.41 -19.26
N ALA A 504 -17.77 -12.30 -18.66
CA ALA A 504 -16.93 -13.26 -19.38
C ALA A 504 -17.75 -14.52 -19.68
N LYS A 505 -18.32 -14.59 -20.89
CA LYS A 505 -19.18 -15.71 -21.32
C LYS A 505 -18.35 -16.82 -21.97
N GLY A 506 -18.64 -18.08 -21.62
CA GLY A 506 -18.06 -19.25 -22.28
C GLY A 506 -17.72 -20.39 -21.32
N PHE A 507 -17.90 -21.63 -21.79
CA PHE A 507 -17.67 -22.84 -20.98
C PHE A 507 -16.23 -22.95 -20.45
N CYS A 508 -15.23 -22.57 -21.26
CA CYS A 508 -13.83 -22.63 -20.85
C CYS A 508 -13.54 -21.73 -19.63
N TYR A 509 -14.14 -20.54 -19.54
CA TYR A 509 -13.93 -19.62 -18.41
C TYR A 509 -14.54 -20.16 -17.12
N LYS A 510 -15.70 -20.85 -17.20
CA LYS A 510 -16.26 -21.57 -16.04
C LYS A 510 -15.34 -22.69 -15.56
N GLN A 511 -14.75 -23.45 -16.48
CA GLN A 511 -13.75 -24.46 -16.12
C GLN A 511 -12.49 -23.84 -15.49
N MET A 512 -12.08 -22.64 -15.92
CA MET A 512 -10.98 -21.91 -15.29
C MET A 512 -11.32 -21.50 -13.86
N ILE A 513 -12.56 -21.11 -13.57
CA ILE A 513 -13.02 -20.81 -12.21
C ILE A 513 -12.98 -22.04 -11.32
N HIS A 514 -13.49 -23.19 -11.76
CA HIS A 514 -13.42 -24.43 -10.97
C HIS A 514 -11.98 -24.83 -10.66
N LEU A 515 -11.08 -24.78 -11.66
CA LEU A 515 -9.67 -25.08 -11.44
C LEU A 515 -8.99 -24.07 -10.50
N ALA A 516 -9.34 -22.78 -10.59
CA ALA A 516 -8.82 -21.77 -9.68
C ALA A 516 -9.32 -22.02 -8.24
N GLU A 517 -10.59 -22.42 -8.07
CA GLU A 517 -11.17 -22.75 -6.77
C GLU A 517 -10.44 -23.94 -6.12
N GLU A 518 -10.21 -25.03 -6.87
CA GLU A 518 -9.45 -26.20 -6.41
C GLU A 518 -8.04 -25.81 -5.95
N LEU A 519 -7.31 -25.06 -6.78
CA LEU A 519 -5.97 -24.58 -6.46
C LEU A 519 -5.94 -23.71 -5.20
N ILE A 520 -6.97 -22.85 -5.02
CA ILE A 520 -7.10 -22.01 -3.82
C ILE A 520 -7.42 -22.83 -2.59
N GLN A 521 -8.35 -23.78 -2.71
CA GLN A 521 -8.77 -24.62 -1.59
C GLN A 521 -7.61 -25.47 -1.05
N GLU A 522 -6.82 -26.07 -1.94
CA GLU A 522 -5.68 -26.92 -1.56
C GLU A 522 -4.51 -26.13 -0.96
N ASN A 523 -4.35 -24.85 -1.31
CA ASN A 523 -3.18 -24.04 -0.98
C ASN A 523 -3.56 -22.72 -0.28
N TYR A 524 -4.68 -22.70 0.44
CA TYR A 524 -5.33 -21.48 0.91
C TYR A 524 -4.40 -20.51 1.66
N PHE A 525 -3.54 -21.01 2.56
CA PHE A 525 -2.64 -20.18 3.36
C PHE A 525 -1.36 -19.73 2.63
N GLN A 526 -1.06 -20.31 1.47
CA GLN A 526 0.08 -19.94 0.62
C GLN A 526 -0.31 -18.88 -0.43
N ILE A 527 -1.61 -18.72 -0.67
CA ILE A 527 -2.16 -17.80 -1.65
C ILE A 527 -2.48 -16.47 -0.98
N THR A 528 -2.03 -15.39 -1.63
CA THR A 528 -2.28 -14.01 -1.17
C THR A 528 -3.77 -13.70 -1.14
N LEU A 529 -4.19 -12.82 -0.22
CA LEU A 529 -5.55 -12.31 -0.22
C LEU A 529 -5.91 -11.62 -1.55
N ASP A 530 -4.96 -10.97 -2.23
CA ASP A 530 -5.13 -10.38 -3.56
C ASP A 530 -5.65 -11.40 -4.57
N ASN A 531 -5.00 -12.56 -4.65
CA ASN A 531 -5.40 -13.61 -5.60
C ASN A 531 -6.77 -14.21 -5.25
N LYS A 532 -7.09 -14.34 -3.96
CA LYS A 532 -8.38 -14.85 -3.49
C LYS A 532 -9.53 -13.91 -3.89
N VAL A 533 -9.38 -12.60 -3.67
CA VAL A 533 -10.42 -11.63 -4.05
C VAL A 533 -10.48 -11.44 -5.57
N GLU A 534 -9.36 -11.52 -6.30
CA GLU A 534 -9.35 -11.52 -7.77
C GLU A 534 -10.14 -12.72 -8.32
N PHE A 535 -9.96 -13.90 -7.73
CA PHE A 535 -10.72 -15.09 -8.06
C PHE A 535 -12.23 -14.88 -7.84
N LEU A 536 -12.65 -14.28 -6.73
CA LEU A 536 -14.07 -13.98 -6.49
C LEU A 536 -14.64 -13.00 -7.53
N VAL A 537 -13.87 -11.98 -7.92
CA VAL A 537 -14.25 -11.06 -9.00
C VAL A 537 -14.38 -11.82 -10.33
N CYS A 538 -13.46 -12.72 -10.64
CA CYS A 538 -13.54 -13.55 -11.84
C CYS A 538 -14.75 -14.50 -11.82
N ALA A 539 -15.07 -15.07 -10.65
CA ALA A 539 -16.25 -15.93 -10.50
C ALA A 539 -17.53 -15.12 -10.80
N ALA A 540 -17.65 -13.91 -10.25
CA ALA A 540 -18.75 -13.00 -10.54
C ALA A 540 -18.84 -12.61 -12.02
N LEU A 541 -17.71 -12.33 -12.69
CA LEU A 541 -17.66 -12.07 -14.14
C LEU A 541 -18.20 -13.24 -14.98
N CYS A 542 -18.03 -14.47 -14.50
CA CYS A 542 -18.53 -15.70 -15.15
C CYS A 542 -19.97 -16.07 -14.73
N GLY A 543 -20.60 -15.32 -13.81
CA GLY A 543 -21.89 -15.65 -13.23
C GLY A 543 -21.85 -16.86 -12.28
N GLU A 544 -20.70 -17.15 -11.69
CA GLU A 544 -20.48 -18.26 -10.77
C GLU A 544 -20.40 -17.79 -9.32
N VAL A 545 -20.83 -18.63 -8.38
CA VAL A 545 -20.72 -18.38 -6.93
C VAL A 545 -19.78 -19.42 -6.32
N SER A 546 -18.66 -18.96 -5.78
CA SER A 546 -17.67 -19.82 -5.14
C SER A 546 -18.09 -20.27 -3.74
N SER A 547 -17.77 -21.53 -3.42
CA SER A 547 -17.88 -22.11 -2.07
C SER A 547 -16.91 -21.46 -1.06
N LEU A 548 -15.81 -20.87 -1.53
CA LEU A 548 -14.79 -20.22 -0.71
C LEU A 548 -15.16 -18.77 -0.31
N ARG A 549 -16.25 -18.22 -0.85
CA ARG A 549 -16.65 -16.81 -0.65
C ARG A 549 -16.67 -16.40 0.83
N SER A 550 -17.40 -17.14 1.67
CA SER A 550 -17.50 -16.81 3.09
C SER A 550 -16.16 -16.91 3.83
N LEU A 551 -15.29 -17.86 3.46
CA LEU A 551 -13.98 -18.00 4.07
C LEU A 551 -13.07 -16.81 3.74
N ILE A 552 -13.07 -16.37 2.47
CA ILE A 552 -12.30 -15.22 2.00
C ILE A 552 -12.82 -13.92 2.63
N GLU A 553 -14.14 -13.80 2.83
CA GLU A 553 -14.74 -12.66 3.52
C GLU A 553 -14.32 -12.56 4.99
N GLU A 554 -14.25 -13.68 5.72
CA GLU A 554 -13.75 -13.70 7.09
C GLU A 554 -12.24 -13.38 7.15
N GLU A 555 -11.44 -13.88 6.20
CA GLU A 555 -10.04 -13.49 6.07
C GLU A 555 -9.89 -11.98 5.81
N ALA A 556 -10.72 -11.40 4.94
CA ALA A 556 -10.73 -9.97 4.67
C ALA A 556 -11.04 -9.16 5.93
N LYS A 557 -12.03 -9.57 6.74
CA LYS A 557 -12.37 -8.91 8.01
C LYS A 557 -11.18 -8.83 8.97
N VAL A 558 -10.52 -9.96 9.23
CA VAL A 558 -9.36 -9.99 10.13
C VAL A 558 -8.12 -9.31 9.54
N SER A 559 -8.09 -9.19 8.21
CA SER A 559 -7.06 -8.51 7.43
C SER A 559 -7.19 -6.98 7.40
N LEU A 560 -8.20 -6.39 8.05
CA LEU A 560 -8.31 -4.93 8.16
C LEU A 560 -7.09 -4.35 8.89
N SER A 561 -6.46 -3.34 8.28
CA SER A 561 -5.27 -2.70 8.81
C SER A 561 -5.50 -2.04 10.18
N THR A 562 -4.50 -2.09 11.04
CA THR A 562 -4.54 -1.38 12.33
C THR A 562 -4.38 0.14 12.16
N VAL A 563 -3.74 0.59 11.06
CA VAL A 563 -3.47 2.02 10.82
C VAL A 563 -4.58 2.73 10.04
N GLY A 564 -5.41 2.02 9.29
CA GLY A 564 -6.49 2.63 8.50
C GLY A 564 -7.51 1.61 8.02
N ASN A 565 -8.64 2.06 7.50
CA ASN A 565 -9.73 1.18 7.06
C ASN A 565 -9.46 0.63 5.64
N PHE A 566 -8.39 -0.16 5.51
CA PHE A 566 -8.03 -0.86 4.27
C PHE A 566 -7.44 -2.23 4.60
N LEU A 567 -7.59 -3.18 3.69
CA LEU A 567 -7.16 -4.57 3.86
C LEU A 567 -5.67 -4.74 3.57
N VAL A 568 -4.98 -5.44 4.47
CA VAL A 568 -3.57 -5.85 4.33
C VAL A 568 -3.46 -7.37 4.36
N ASP A 569 -2.43 -7.97 3.77
CA ASP A 569 -2.29 -9.42 3.73
C ASP A 569 -1.67 -9.94 5.04
N LYS A 570 -2.51 -10.40 5.99
CA LYS A 570 -2.07 -10.83 7.34
C LYS A 570 -1.89 -12.34 7.49
N ILE A 571 -2.63 -13.14 6.72
CA ILE A 571 -2.72 -14.60 6.92
C ILE A 571 -1.70 -15.35 6.07
N ASN A 572 -1.36 -14.81 4.89
CA ASN A 572 -0.50 -15.48 3.93
C ASN A 572 0.89 -15.82 4.49
N LEU A 573 1.17 -17.12 4.55
CA LEU A 573 2.40 -17.71 5.09
C LEU A 573 3.59 -17.60 4.13
N SER A 574 3.33 -17.40 2.84
CA SER A 574 4.37 -17.19 1.81
C SER A 574 4.85 -15.73 1.72
N SER A 575 4.47 -14.89 2.68
CA SER A 575 4.97 -13.52 2.76
C SER A 575 6.45 -13.51 3.18
N ASP A 576 7.30 -12.79 2.44
CA ASP A 576 8.74 -12.67 2.70
C ASP A 576 9.08 -11.79 3.91
N GLY A 577 8.13 -11.59 4.83
CA GLY A 577 8.24 -10.69 5.99
C GLY A 577 8.40 -9.20 5.65
N LYS A 578 8.52 -8.83 4.37
CA LYS A 578 8.66 -7.44 3.93
C LYS A 578 7.34 -6.69 4.03
N VAL A 579 7.46 -5.38 4.23
CA VAL A 579 6.35 -4.44 4.43
C VAL A 579 5.42 -4.47 3.21
N LYS A 580 4.27 -5.16 3.35
CA LYS A 580 3.17 -5.23 2.38
C LYS A 580 1.89 -4.54 2.88
N ASN A 581 2.02 -3.77 3.96
CA ASN A 581 0.92 -3.25 4.75
C ASN A 581 0.72 -1.73 4.58
N LYS A 582 1.15 -1.15 3.45
CA LYS A 582 0.88 0.26 3.10
C LYS A 582 -0.28 0.39 2.12
N LEU A 583 -1.03 1.48 2.23
CA LEU A 583 -2.23 1.73 1.44
C LEU A 583 -1.99 1.63 -0.08
N SER A 584 -0.93 2.27 -0.58
CA SER A 584 -0.63 2.29 -2.03
C SER A 584 -0.32 0.90 -2.61
N GLN A 585 0.24 0.00 -1.81
CA GLN A 585 0.45 -1.42 -2.19
C GLN A 585 -0.81 -2.27 -2.03
N ALA A 586 -1.64 -1.95 -1.05
CA ALA A 586 -2.88 -2.66 -0.75
C ALA A 586 -4.03 -2.29 -1.70
N GLU A 587 -3.87 -1.23 -2.50
CA GLU A 587 -4.93 -0.67 -3.35
C GLU A 587 -5.62 -1.72 -4.23
N HIS A 588 -4.85 -2.49 -4.99
CA HIS A 588 -5.41 -3.50 -5.87
C HIS A 588 -6.30 -4.51 -5.13
N ARG A 589 -5.83 -5.05 -4.00
CA ARG A 589 -6.59 -5.95 -3.13
C ARG A 589 -7.88 -5.33 -2.63
N ASN A 590 -7.82 -4.07 -2.20
CA ASN A 590 -8.99 -3.38 -1.64
C ASN A 590 -10.05 -3.14 -2.71
N VAL A 591 -9.65 -2.70 -3.90
CA VAL A 591 -10.61 -2.48 -5.00
C VAL A 591 -11.22 -3.79 -5.46
N LEU A 592 -10.44 -4.86 -5.61
CA LEU A 592 -10.97 -6.19 -5.91
C LEU A 592 -11.88 -6.73 -4.80
N TYR A 593 -11.54 -6.50 -3.53
CA TYR A 593 -12.42 -6.83 -2.43
C TYR A 593 -13.75 -6.10 -2.56
N LEU A 594 -13.76 -4.77 -2.75
CA LEU A 594 -14.99 -4.02 -2.97
C LEU A 594 -15.79 -4.61 -4.14
N MET A 595 -15.17 -4.84 -5.29
CA MET A 595 -15.83 -5.47 -6.45
C MET A 595 -16.42 -6.85 -6.11
N SER A 596 -15.76 -7.67 -5.29
CA SER A 596 -16.31 -8.97 -4.86
C SER A 596 -17.52 -8.86 -3.92
N GLN A 597 -17.73 -7.69 -3.31
CA GLN A 597 -18.78 -7.41 -2.34
C GLN A 597 -19.98 -6.67 -2.94
N TYR A 598 -19.79 -5.94 -4.04
CA TYR A 598 -20.85 -5.26 -4.77
C TYR A 598 -21.31 -6.06 -5.99
N GLU A 599 -22.59 -5.94 -6.31
CA GLU A 599 -23.16 -6.55 -7.51
C GLU A 599 -22.51 -6.00 -8.78
N PHE A 600 -22.21 -6.89 -9.72
CA PHE A 600 -21.70 -6.53 -11.04
C PHE A 600 -22.86 -6.13 -11.95
N ILE A 601 -22.96 -4.86 -12.32
CA ILE A 601 -24.06 -4.35 -13.14
C ILE A 601 -23.67 -4.41 -14.62
N HIS A 602 -24.46 -5.11 -15.43
CA HIS A 602 -24.28 -5.15 -16.88
C HIS A 602 -25.40 -4.40 -17.63
N LYS A 603 -25.02 -3.51 -18.55
CA LYS A 603 -25.96 -2.60 -19.25
C LYS A 603 -27.01 -3.30 -20.12
N GLU A 604 -26.76 -4.53 -20.60
CA GLU A 604 -27.69 -5.25 -21.48
C GLU A 604 -28.98 -5.74 -20.78
N GLU A 605 -29.08 -5.73 -19.44
CA GLU A 605 -30.26 -6.22 -18.71
C GLU A 605 -31.03 -5.12 -17.94
N SER A 606 -30.67 -3.84 -18.12
CA SER A 606 -31.27 -2.73 -17.35
C SER A 606 -32.65 -2.24 -17.83
N VAL A 607 -33.38 -3.08 -18.57
CA VAL A 607 -34.85 -2.97 -18.70
C VAL A 607 -35.46 -4.18 -18.01
N ILE A 608 -35.58 -4.09 -16.68
CA ILE A 608 -36.60 -4.69 -15.78
C ILE A 608 -35.97 -4.91 -14.39
N SER A 609 -36.71 -4.50 -13.35
CA SER A 609 -36.49 -4.76 -11.92
C SER A 609 -35.49 -3.87 -11.17
N LYS A 610 -35.94 -2.65 -10.85
CA LYS A 610 -35.67 -2.05 -9.53
C LYS A 610 -36.46 -2.83 -8.49
N THR A 611 -35.89 -3.91 -7.96
CA THR A 611 -36.37 -4.53 -6.73
C THR A 611 -35.17 -4.95 -5.91
N THR A 612 -35.05 -4.37 -4.72
CA THR A 612 -34.06 -4.70 -3.70
C THR A 612 -34.23 -6.17 -3.30
N LEU A 613 -33.57 -7.08 -4.00
CA LEU A 613 -33.55 -8.51 -3.66
C LEU A 613 -32.35 -8.78 -2.77
N GLN A 614 -32.58 -8.84 -1.45
CA GLN A 614 -31.78 -9.74 -0.62
C GLN A 614 -32.14 -11.17 -1.02
N PRO A 615 -31.23 -11.98 -1.60
CA PRO A 615 -31.54 -13.36 -1.88
C PRO A 615 -31.47 -14.13 -0.55
N LYS A 616 -32.63 -14.45 0.03
CA LYS A 616 -32.74 -15.62 0.91
C LYS A 616 -32.58 -16.87 0.04
N LEU A 617 -31.34 -17.29 -0.24
CA LEU A 617 -31.08 -18.55 -0.94
C LEU A 617 -31.07 -19.70 0.08
N LYS A 618 -32.07 -20.57 -0.02
CA LYS A 618 -32.10 -21.89 0.62
C LYS A 618 -30.96 -22.73 0.04
N VAL A 619 -29.90 -22.91 0.83
CA VAL A 619 -28.84 -23.90 0.55
C VAL A 619 -29.48 -25.28 0.58
N ARG A 620 -29.50 -26.00 -0.55
CA ARG A 620 -29.76 -27.44 -0.56
C ARG A 620 -28.59 -28.14 0.12
N SER A 621 -28.81 -28.62 1.33
CA SER A 621 -27.87 -29.47 2.06
C SER A 621 -27.74 -30.82 1.37
N LEU A 622 -26.62 -31.07 0.68
CA LEU A 622 -26.20 -32.43 0.36
C LEU A 622 -25.64 -33.10 1.63
N PRO A 623 -25.91 -34.39 1.87
CA PRO A 623 -25.49 -35.08 3.09
C PRO A 623 -23.96 -35.23 3.12
N ILE A 624 -23.34 -34.66 4.16
CA ILE A 624 -21.89 -34.69 4.39
C ILE A 624 -21.54 -36.02 5.09
N LEU A 625 -20.96 -36.96 4.35
CA LEU A 625 -20.35 -38.18 4.89
C LEU A 625 -18.85 -37.94 5.14
N GLY A 626 -18.42 -38.01 6.40
CA GLY A 626 -17.00 -37.96 6.83
C GLY A 626 -16.81 -37.32 8.23
N ARG A 627 -16.21 -38.05 9.19
CA ARG A 627 -16.01 -37.59 10.59
C ARG A 627 -14.95 -36.48 10.69
N ARG A 628 -15.13 -35.56 11.66
CA ARG A 628 -14.35 -34.31 11.88
C ARG A 628 -13.17 -34.52 12.84
N ALA A 629 -12.04 -33.85 12.59
CA ALA A 629 -10.96 -33.67 13.57
C ALA A 629 -10.78 -32.19 13.92
N TYR A 630 -10.44 -31.91 15.18
CA TYR A 630 -10.30 -30.56 15.74
C TYR A 630 -8.82 -30.21 15.93
N VAL A 631 -8.38 -29.09 15.36
CA VAL A 631 -7.04 -28.53 15.64
C VAL A 631 -7.20 -27.14 16.24
N GLN A 632 -6.69 -26.95 17.46
CA GLN A 632 -6.63 -25.68 18.17
C GLN A 632 -5.18 -25.23 18.27
N PHE A 633 -4.83 -24.13 17.59
CA PHE A 633 -3.48 -23.57 17.66
C PHE A 633 -3.33 -22.68 18.90
N LYS A 634 -2.31 -22.93 19.74
CA LYS A 634 -2.01 -22.15 20.97
C LYS A 634 -1.89 -20.63 20.75
N LYS A 635 -1.62 -20.16 19.53
CA LYS A 635 -1.47 -18.74 19.18
C LYS A 635 -2.77 -18.02 18.79
N PHE A 636 -3.87 -18.75 18.55
CA PHE A 636 -5.15 -18.19 18.11
C PHE A 636 -6.32 -18.90 18.80
N PRO A 637 -6.62 -18.57 20.08
CA PRO A 637 -7.63 -19.29 20.86
C PRO A 637 -9.07 -19.16 20.32
N GLY A 638 -9.31 -18.28 19.34
CA GLY A 638 -10.62 -18.07 18.71
C GLY A 638 -10.82 -18.68 17.31
N ILE A 639 -9.77 -19.26 16.70
CA ILE A 639 -9.88 -19.84 15.35
C ILE A 639 -9.92 -21.37 15.46
N ARG A 640 -11.08 -21.97 15.17
CA ARG A 640 -11.24 -23.42 15.06
C ARG A 640 -11.23 -23.81 13.58
N PHE A 641 -10.23 -24.57 13.16
CA PHE A 641 -10.22 -25.15 11.82
C PHE A 641 -10.98 -26.48 11.83
N ASN A 642 -11.97 -26.59 10.94
CA ASN A 642 -12.55 -27.87 10.56
C ASN A 642 -11.75 -28.36 9.34
N ALA A 643 -10.77 -29.24 9.55
CA ALA A 643 -10.05 -29.86 8.45
C ALA A 643 -10.73 -31.19 8.07
N ARG A 644 -10.90 -31.40 6.76
CA ARG A 644 -11.30 -32.67 6.14
C ARG A 644 -10.05 -33.52 6.00
N VAL A 645 -9.97 -34.65 6.70
CA VAL A 645 -8.84 -35.59 6.57
C VAL A 645 -9.28 -36.71 5.64
N ASP A 646 -8.95 -36.60 4.35
CA ASP A 646 -9.08 -37.72 3.42
C ASP A 646 -7.75 -38.50 3.40
N SER A 647 -7.78 -39.69 4.03
CA SER A 647 -6.85 -40.83 3.99
C SER A 647 -5.34 -40.60 4.25
N GLY A 648 -4.85 -41.09 5.41
CA GLY A 648 -3.56 -41.81 5.44
C GLY A 648 -2.39 -41.24 6.24
N ALA A 649 -2.57 -40.36 7.23
CA ALA A 649 -1.45 -39.91 8.08
C ALA A 649 -1.49 -40.59 9.46
N ASP A 650 -0.48 -41.42 9.73
CA ASP A 650 -0.22 -42.06 11.03
C ASP A 650 0.26 -41.02 12.06
N PHE A 651 -0.12 -41.23 13.32
CA PHE A 651 -0.07 -40.25 14.42
C PHE A 651 1.30 -40.14 15.11
N SER A 652 2.39 -40.54 14.45
CA SER A 652 3.72 -40.65 15.05
C SER A 652 4.77 -39.77 14.37
N ALA A 653 4.68 -38.45 14.53
CA ALA A 653 5.83 -37.52 14.47
C ALA A 653 5.38 -36.08 14.73
N LEU A 654 5.26 -35.69 16.00
CA LEU A 654 5.21 -34.29 16.43
C LEU A 654 5.97 -34.17 17.76
N HIS A 655 7.30 -34.05 17.64
CA HIS A 655 8.17 -33.47 18.66
C HIS A 655 8.76 -32.18 18.12
#